data_AF-A0A5R8KKN7-F1
#
_entry.id   AF-A0A5R8KKN7-F1
#
_cell.length_a   1.000
_cell.length_b   1.000
_cell.length_c   1.000
_cell.angle_alpha   90.00
_cell.angle_beta   90.00
_cell.angle_gamma   90.00
#
_symmetry.space_group_name_H-M   'P 1'
#
loop_
_entity.id
_entity.type
_entity.pdbx_description
1 polymer ?
#
loop_
_entity_poly.entity_id
_entity_poly.type
_entity_poly.pdbx_seq_one_letter_code
_entity_poly.pdbx_strand_id
1 'polypeptide(L)'
;MSLTLNHFRKEARYHLPLWLSWLALVLLDLMLNLEWFAPLQENTREAWWTTSLPILTWGLVFWLGAAHAPEDSPANPNRFLATRPIHPYCYWFARFLVLLLYILPLTIVEALYLVGSNRPSQETLGSTVEQALVALALFTWLLPFSALWKQREGVLALGVIAFVCWVGLMIADSVVLSTSRVVNARLLLHNAGILSTIAIFCVLSIMLSQWKKWPSLRLPFRLGLTSLLTLGLLALAVAWPLSPRGSQPVANDLLPVLAASIQPTIPEENVVFKFGRQEGQSVLWPRLTPDFQKLPSNVQISSANLSLNAQQSGKPLAINLPSYLRASWIDTLILFPENGKSDRALASLFPPGTLLTESQKRFGNDTGALIAGQLSEPLPDLNHPLTIVGKWQLDWYEWQKILDIPLANSSDGGTNDHHWKILRVHLNHDAQGKPETGSVSITLHHAWNPANVPALPGFEGLSPPQKIVLYSPDRRIAWTQPSESVPQPTRAALTHWQKKIVTFSWKNILNYKDGSPASADPERLRLQVVRRDFLGSTLWQWESPELIPKQHMDSNQRLSKQEFVFPSSRLYADRELESFKQQTAALRIPSAHSSREEVSTYLAELLIRASTVNAISRKNSRPAYLQALGPIAQNHLEVLLDLPKSALEKARISGLIGKHLDQKRAEWLINRIPDQPEWIETIKSTPWLDNTSRLAPELVKTKRRLDPSLTDLMLSWNDPAVDRRLVEEIRQHPNIKLFDGLAQRSTLLPQLNTVANELFATSKPVLQDYSTPTRLSIAARQGNADALDLALLFASMSAEIGSYIESYQVDQFLPELASLINLPFDKSMRSYESLVPQFRNLRASEFQYLPSERRWERLNQAKP
;
A
#
# COMPACT_ATOMS: atom_id res chain seq x y z
N MET A 1 11.36 -66.71 -3.51
CA MET A 1 11.97 -65.36 -3.56
C MET A 1 12.97 -65.18 -4.73
N SER A 2 12.94 -65.96 -5.82
CA SER A 2 13.98 -65.91 -6.89
C SER A 2 13.53 -65.35 -8.25
N LEU A 3 12.26 -65.04 -8.49
CA LEU A 3 11.79 -64.48 -9.79
C LEU A 3 11.69 -62.95 -9.78
N THR A 4 11.12 -62.37 -8.71
CA THR A 4 11.02 -60.91 -8.52
C THR A 4 12.39 -60.23 -8.52
N LEU A 5 13.35 -60.78 -7.78
CA LEU A 5 14.71 -60.26 -7.69
C LEU A 5 15.46 -60.40 -9.03
N ASN A 6 15.25 -61.50 -9.76
CA ASN A 6 15.86 -61.70 -11.08
C ASN A 6 15.29 -60.72 -12.11
N HIS A 7 13.98 -60.45 -12.08
CA HIS A 7 13.35 -59.46 -12.94
C HIS A 7 13.82 -58.04 -12.61
N PHE A 8 13.87 -57.69 -11.32
CA PHE A 8 14.44 -56.43 -10.84
C PHE A 8 15.92 -56.27 -11.27
N ARG A 9 16.78 -57.28 -11.05
CA ARG A 9 18.21 -57.23 -11.45
C ARG A 9 18.38 -57.05 -12.95
N LYS A 10 17.54 -57.70 -13.75
CA LYS A 10 17.54 -57.57 -15.21
C LYS A 10 17.21 -56.14 -15.62
N GLU A 11 16.10 -55.59 -15.11
CA GLU A 11 15.70 -54.21 -15.41
C GLU A 11 16.72 -53.20 -14.88
N ALA A 12 17.16 -53.36 -13.64
CA ALA A 12 18.18 -52.50 -13.03
C ALA A 12 19.47 -52.47 -13.85
N ARG A 13 19.97 -53.61 -14.37
CA ARG A 13 21.16 -53.62 -15.25
C ARG A 13 20.96 -52.85 -16.54
N TYR A 14 19.77 -52.93 -17.13
CA TYR A 14 19.44 -52.22 -18.35
C TYR A 14 19.30 -50.71 -18.10
N HIS A 15 18.65 -50.33 -17.00
CA HIS A 15 18.48 -48.93 -16.61
C HIS A 15 19.75 -48.33 -16.00
N LEU A 16 20.71 -49.15 -15.54
CA LEU A 16 21.91 -48.71 -14.84
C LEU A 16 22.66 -47.55 -15.51
N PRO A 17 23.03 -47.59 -16.81
CA PRO A 17 23.76 -46.47 -17.41
C PRO A 17 22.94 -45.18 -17.45
N LEU A 18 21.65 -45.26 -17.78
CA LEU A 18 20.75 -44.11 -17.77
C LEU A 18 20.53 -43.58 -16.36
N TRP A 19 20.43 -44.48 -15.38
CA TRP A 19 20.23 -44.15 -13.98
C TRP A 19 21.47 -43.50 -13.39
N LEU A 20 22.68 -43.98 -13.71
CA LEU A 20 23.94 -43.36 -13.32
C LEU A 20 24.11 -41.97 -13.95
N SER A 21 23.75 -41.81 -15.24
CA SER A 21 23.75 -40.49 -15.89
C SER A 21 22.76 -39.54 -15.23
N TRP A 22 21.58 -40.01 -14.88
CA TRP A 22 20.60 -39.22 -14.13
C TRP A 22 21.10 -38.87 -12.72
N LEU A 23 21.65 -39.83 -11.99
CA LEU A 23 22.22 -39.60 -10.66
C LEU A 23 23.33 -38.55 -10.72
N ALA A 24 24.19 -38.58 -11.74
CA ALA A 24 25.22 -37.58 -11.94
C ALA A 24 24.63 -36.18 -12.19
N LEU A 25 23.55 -36.06 -12.96
CA LEU A 25 22.84 -34.79 -13.16
C LEU A 25 22.20 -34.28 -11.88
N VAL A 26 21.56 -35.15 -11.09
CA VAL A 26 20.96 -34.79 -9.81
C VAL A 26 22.03 -34.35 -8.80
N LEU A 27 23.19 -35.03 -8.76
CA LEU A 27 24.32 -34.60 -7.93
C LEU A 27 24.90 -33.26 -8.40
N LEU A 28 25.02 -33.05 -9.71
CA LEU A 28 25.44 -31.75 -10.25
C LEU A 28 24.44 -30.65 -9.89
N ASP A 29 23.15 -30.92 -9.96
CA ASP A 29 22.09 -29.99 -9.55
C ASP A 29 22.16 -29.70 -8.04
N LEU A 30 22.40 -30.72 -7.21
CA LEU A 30 22.65 -30.54 -5.77
C LEU A 30 23.88 -29.64 -5.52
N MET A 31 25.01 -29.90 -6.19
CA MET A 31 26.23 -29.09 -6.05
C MET A 31 26.00 -27.64 -6.49
N LEU A 32 25.21 -27.43 -7.55
CA LEU A 32 24.80 -26.12 -8.02
C LEU A 32 23.91 -25.42 -6.97
N ASN A 33 22.90 -26.10 -6.44
CA ASN A 33 21.96 -25.59 -5.44
C ASN A 33 22.62 -25.30 -4.07
N LEU A 34 23.65 -26.07 -3.72
CA LEU A 34 24.53 -25.82 -2.57
C LEU A 34 25.58 -24.73 -2.83
N GLU A 35 25.65 -24.21 -4.05
CA GLU A 35 26.61 -23.18 -4.49
C GLU A 35 28.08 -23.61 -4.39
N TRP A 36 28.35 -24.92 -4.37
CA TRP A 36 29.71 -25.47 -4.46
C TRP A 36 30.34 -25.26 -5.84
N PHE A 37 29.48 -25.19 -6.86
CA PHE A 37 29.83 -24.92 -8.25
C PHE A 37 28.96 -23.79 -8.80
N ALA A 38 29.56 -22.83 -9.50
CA ALA A 38 28.89 -21.62 -10.01
C ALA A 38 28.03 -20.90 -8.94
N PRO A 39 28.64 -20.34 -7.87
CA PRO A 39 27.91 -19.64 -6.82
C PRO A 39 27.12 -18.47 -7.38
N LEU A 40 26.03 -18.08 -6.72
CA LEU A 40 25.26 -16.90 -7.14
C LEU A 40 26.16 -15.66 -7.08
N GLN A 41 26.15 -14.86 -8.16
CA GLN A 41 26.97 -13.65 -8.28
C GLN A 41 26.10 -12.43 -8.58
N GLU A 42 26.54 -11.30 -8.04
CA GLU A 42 25.89 -10.00 -8.24
C GLU A 42 25.92 -9.59 -9.72
N ASN A 43 24.79 -9.12 -10.25
CA ASN A 43 24.63 -8.56 -11.60
C ASN A 43 25.08 -9.44 -12.79
N THR A 44 25.38 -10.72 -12.58
CA THR A 44 25.68 -11.67 -13.67
C THR A 44 24.40 -12.32 -14.17
N ARG A 45 24.20 -12.35 -15.49
CA ARG A 45 23.19 -13.25 -16.08
C ARG A 45 23.56 -14.68 -15.72
N GLU A 46 22.60 -15.44 -15.20
CA GLU A 46 22.80 -16.88 -15.02
C GLU A 46 23.24 -17.50 -16.35
N ALA A 47 24.19 -18.43 -16.26
CA ALA A 47 24.63 -19.15 -17.43
C ALA A 47 23.46 -19.99 -17.93
N TRP A 48 23.10 -19.88 -19.21
CA TRP A 48 21.93 -20.56 -19.81
C TRP A 48 21.83 -22.07 -19.50
N TRP A 49 22.95 -22.73 -19.23
CA TRP A 49 23.00 -24.15 -18.89
C TRP A 49 22.42 -24.45 -17.49
N THR A 50 22.49 -23.52 -16.53
CA THR A 50 21.89 -23.70 -15.19
C THR A 50 20.38 -23.79 -15.29
N THR A 51 19.76 -22.98 -16.16
CA THR A 51 18.32 -23.05 -16.45
C THR A 51 17.93 -24.31 -17.23
N SER A 52 18.86 -24.87 -18.01
CA SER A 52 18.62 -26.08 -18.81
C SER A 52 18.81 -27.38 -18.03
N LEU A 53 19.58 -27.36 -16.93
CA LEU A 53 19.91 -28.54 -16.13
C LEU A 53 18.68 -29.25 -15.53
N PRO A 54 17.69 -28.54 -14.94
CA PRO A 54 16.45 -29.19 -14.51
C PRO A 54 15.70 -29.84 -15.67
N ILE A 55 15.62 -29.18 -16.84
CA ILE A 55 14.93 -29.70 -18.02
C ILE A 55 15.59 -31.00 -18.49
N LEU A 56 16.93 -31.05 -18.52
CA LEU A 56 17.67 -32.26 -18.87
C LEU A 56 17.49 -33.36 -17.84
N THR A 57 17.51 -33.02 -16.55
CA THR A 57 17.31 -33.96 -15.44
C THR A 57 15.93 -34.62 -15.54
N TRP A 58 14.87 -33.82 -15.73
CA TRP A 58 13.50 -34.32 -15.92
C TRP A 58 13.30 -35.05 -17.26
N GLY A 59 13.96 -34.61 -18.33
CA GLY A 59 13.95 -35.30 -19.61
C GLY A 59 14.55 -36.71 -19.52
N LEU A 60 15.66 -36.86 -18.77
CA LEU A 60 16.30 -38.16 -18.54
C LEU A 60 15.45 -39.08 -17.66
N VAL A 61 14.72 -38.52 -16.69
CA VAL A 61 13.73 -39.24 -15.89
C VAL A 61 12.59 -39.79 -16.75
N PHE A 62 12.05 -38.96 -17.65
CA PHE A 62 11.02 -39.42 -18.59
C PHE A 62 11.57 -40.51 -19.51
N TRP A 63 12.80 -40.35 -20.00
CA TRP A 63 13.46 -41.33 -20.84
C TRP A 63 13.74 -42.64 -20.09
N LEU A 64 14.14 -42.57 -18.82
CA LEU A 64 14.30 -43.71 -17.92
C LEU A 64 12.98 -44.47 -17.73
N GLY A 65 11.88 -43.73 -17.55
CA GLY A 65 10.53 -44.30 -17.49
C GLY A 65 10.05 -44.94 -18.78
N ALA A 66 10.48 -44.39 -19.92
CA ALA A 66 10.16 -44.88 -21.26
C ALA A 66 11.04 -46.04 -21.72
N ALA A 67 12.26 -46.15 -21.18
CA ALA A 67 13.22 -47.19 -21.52
C ALA A 67 12.75 -48.56 -20.98
N HIS A 68 12.96 -49.61 -21.76
CA HIS A 68 12.60 -50.98 -21.38
C HIS A 68 13.64 -51.95 -21.93
N ALA A 69 13.91 -53.03 -21.19
CA ALA A 69 14.80 -54.08 -21.69
C ALA A 69 14.29 -54.61 -23.04
N PRO A 70 15.10 -54.61 -24.11
CA PRO A 70 14.67 -54.97 -25.46
C PRO A 70 14.18 -56.42 -25.58
N GLU A 71 14.61 -57.29 -24.66
CA GLU A 71 14.14 -58.67 -24.51
C GLU A 71 12.67 -58.79 -24.11
N ASP A 72 12.08 -57.74 -23.53
CA ASP A 72 10.68 -57.68 -23.10
C ASP A 72 9.82 -56.83 -24.07
N SER A 73 10.40 -56.40 -25.20
CA SER A 73 9.71 -55.62 -26.24
C SER A 73 8.58 -56.43 -26.90
N PRO A 74 7.40 -55.82 -27.15
CA PRO A 74 6.32 -56.47 -27.89
C PRO A 74 6.69 -56.82 -29.34
N ALA A 75 7.72 -56.19 -29.91
CA ALA A 75 8.23 -56.50 -31.24
C ALA A 75 9.19 -57.70 -31.29
N ASN A 76 9.60 -58.24 -30.13
CA ASN A 76 10.51 -59.38 -30.06
C ASN A 76 9.72 -60.71 -29.92
N PRO A 77 9.72 -61.58 -30.94
CA PRO A 77 8.99 -62.85 -30.91
C PRO A 77 9.54 -63.84 -29.85
N ASN A 78 10.80 -63.68 -29.42
CA ASN A 78 11.48 -64.55 -28.46
C ASN A 78 11.39 -64.05 -27.01
N ARG A 79 10.40 -63.20 -26.70
CA ARG A 79 10.29 -62.52 -25.40
C ARG A 79 10.23 -63.49 -24.21
N PHE A 80 10.98 -63.18 -23.16
CA PHE A 80 11.08 -63.99 -21.93
C PHE A 80 9.71 -64.21 -21.25
N LEU A 81 8.84 -63.19 -21.28
CA LEU A 81 7.49 -63.24 -20.72
C LEU A 81 6.49 -64.11 -21.52
N ALA A 82 6.80 -64.48 -22.76
CA ALA A 82 6.00 -65.43 -23.53
C ALA A 82 6.37 -66.89 -23.25
N THR A 83 7.63 -67.14 -22.91
CA THR A 83 8.15 -68.49 -22.66
C THR A 83 8.07 -68.89 -21.18
N ARG A 84 8.01 -67.92 -20.26
CA ARG A 84 7.81 -68.14 -18.80
C ARG A 84 6.90 -67.06 -18.20
N PRO A 85 5.61 -67.34 -17.94
CA PRO A 85 4.70 -66.35 -17.37
C PRO A 85 5.08 -66.03 -15.92
N ILE A 86 5.29 -64.75 -15.62
CA ILE A 86 5.52 -64.25 -14.25
C ILE A 86 4.16 -63.98 -13.59
N HIS A 87 4.01 -64.39 -12.32
CA HIS A 87 2.83 -64.06 -11.54
C HIS A 87 2.68 -62.52 -11.41
N PRO A 88 1.49 -61.94 -11.63
CA PRO A 88 1.29 -60.48 -11.62
C PRO A 88 1.88 -59.75 -10.41
N TYR A 89 1.71 -60.30 -9.20
CA TYR A 89 2.30 -59.73 -7.97
C TYR A 89 3.84 -59.64 -8.02
N CYS A 90 4.52 -60.64 -8.59
CA CYS A 90 5.99 -60.61 -8.71
C CYS A 90 6.46 -59.56 -9.72
N TYR A 91 5.69 -59.33 -10.79
CA TYR A 91 5.96 -58.29 -11.77
C TYR A 91 5.79 -56.89 -11.17
N TRP A 92 4.64 -56.63 -10.52
CA TRP A 92 4.36 -55.33 -9.89
C TRP A 92 5.34 -55.00 -8.77
N PHE A 93 5.72 -55.99 -7.95
CA PHE A 93 6.72 -55.77 -6.90
C PHE A 93 8.11 -55.46 -7.46
N ALA A 94 8.53 -56.14 -8.55
CA ALA A 94 9.79 -55.81 -9.22
C ALA A 94 9.77 -54.37 -9.78
N ARG A 95 8.65 -53.94 -10.37
CA ARG A 95 8.46 -52.57 -10.86
C ARG A 95 8.45 -51.53 -9.74
N PHE A 96 7.86 -51.86 -8.60
CA PHE A 96 7.94 -51.02 -7.41
C PHE A 96 9.37 -50.89 -6.87
N LEU A 97 10.17 -51.97 -6.90
CA LEU A 97 11.60 -51.88 -6.54
C LEU A 97 12.39 -51.00 -7.51
N VAL A 98 12.09 -51.06 -8.82
CA VAL A 98 12.68 -50.13 -9.80
C VAL A 98 12.22 -48.69 -9.54
N LEU A 99 10.96 -48.49 -9.15
CA LEU A 99 10.42 -47.19 -8.77
C LEU A 99 11.18 -46.57 -7.58
N LEU A 100 11.52 -47.38 -6.57
CA LEU A 100 12.32 -46.93 -5.43
C LEU A 100 13.71 -46.42 -5.85
N LEU A 101 14.30 -46.93 -6.93
CA LEU A 101 15.57 -46.41 -7.46
C LEU A 101 15.47 -44.96 -7.95
N TYR A 102 14.26 -44.46 -8.25
CA TYR A 102 14.04 -43.07 -8.66
C TYR A 102 13.64 -42.17 -7.49
N ILE A 103 12.81 -42.66 -6.57
CA ILE A 103 12.33 -41.89 -5.42
C ILE A 103 13.46 -41.64 -4.42
N LEU A 104 14.26 -42.68 -4.14
CA LEU A 104 15.23 -42.66 -3.05
C LEU A 104 16.37 -41.65 -3.30
N PRO A 105 16.93 -41.50 -4.51
CA PRO A 105 17.93 -40.47 -4.76
C PRO A 105 17.40 -39.05 -4.63
N LEU A 106 16.17 -38.76 -5.09
CA LEU A 106 15.59 -37.40 -4.96
C LEU A 106 15.32 -37.02 -3.51
N THR A 107 14.87 -37.98 -2.70
CA THR A 107 14.64 -37.77 -1.26
C THR A 107 15.94 -37.56 -0.49
N ILE A 108 16.97 -38.37 -0.80
CA ILE A 108 18.31 -38.19 -0.23
C ILE A 108 18.88 -36.83 -0.64
N VAL A 109 18.72 -36.43 -1.89
CA VAL A 109 19.26 -35.16 -2.39
C VAL A 109 18.59 -33.96 -1.71
N GLU A 110 17.27 -34.00 -1.49
CA GLU A 110 16.59 -32.98 -0.68
C GLU A 110 17.12 -32.96 0.76
N ALA A 111 17.25 -34.12 1.39
CA ALA A 111 17.81 -34.21 2.75
C ALA A 111 19.24 -33.63 2.81
N LEU A 112 20.09 -34.00 1.86
CA LEU A 112 21.46 -33.49 1.75
C LEU A 112 21.49 -31.98 1.46
N TYR A 113 20.55 -31.49 0.65
CA TYR A 113 20.42 -30.06 0.36
C TYR A 113 20.06 -29.26 1.62
N LEU A 114 19.08 -29.74 2.39
CA LEU A 114 18.62 -29.09 3.63
C LEU A 114 19.69 -29.16 4.72
N VAL A 115 20.33 -30.32 4.90
CA VAL A 115 21.47 -30.48 5.82
C VAL A 115 22.65 -29.60 5.40
N GLY A 116 23.02 -29.61 4.12
CA GLY A 116 24.09 -28.79 3.57
C GLY A 116 23.78 -27.29 3.61
N SER A 117 22.51 -26.92 3.73
CA SER A 117 22.05 -25.53 3.94
C SER A 117 21.84 -25.19 5.42
N ASN A 118 22.33 -26.02 6.35
CA ASN A 118 22.25 -25.87 7.81
C ASN A 118 20.82 -25.72 8.37
N ARG A 119 19.85 -26.49 7.84
CA ARG A 119 18.48 -26.47 8.35
C ARG A 119 18.30 -27.34 9.60
N PRO A 120 17.34 -27.02 10.50
CA PRO A 120 17.01 -27.87 11.66
C PRO A 120 16.63 -29.30 11.25
N SER A 121 16.92 -30.26 12.12
CA SER A 121 16.66 -31.69 11.85
C SER A 121 15.17 -32.02 11.70
N GLN A 122 14.31 -31.36 12.47
CA GLN A 122 12.85 -31.54 12.38
C GLN A 122 12.30 -31.09 11.02
N GLU A 123 12.75 -29.94 10.53
CA GLU A 123 12.37 -29.41 9.22
C GLU A 123 12.93 -30.29 8.10
N THR A 124 14.20 -30.69 8.22
CA THR A 124 14.84 -31.62 7.29
C THR A 124 14.05 -32.92 7.14
N LEU A 125 13.66 -33.54 8.25
CA LEU A 125 12.86 -34.78 8.24
C LEU A 125 11.48 -34.57 7.63
N GLY A 126 10.78 -33.51 8.04
CA GLY A 126 9.45 -33.17 7.52
C GLY A 126 9.47 -32.98 6.00
N SER A 127 10.35 -32.11 5.51
CA SER A 127 10.49 -31.83 4.08
C SER A 127 11.02 -33.03 3.28
N THR A 128 11.88 -33.87 3.86
CA THR A 128 12.32 -35.12 3.21
C THR A 128 11.16 -36.10 3.01
N VAL A 129 10.29 -36.23 4.01
CA VAL A 129 9.09 -37.08 3.92
C VAL A 129 8.09 -36.49 2.91
N GLU A 130 7.86 -35.19 2.94
CA GLU A 130 7.03 -34.50 1.94
C GLU A 130 7.59 -34.74 0.53
N GLN A 131 8.88 -34.52 0.31
CA GLN A 131 9.53 -34.80 -0.97
C GLN A 131 9.43 -36.28 -1.38
N ALA A 132 9.47 -37.21 -0.43
CA ALA A 132 9.27 -38.63 -0.70
C ALA A 132 7.87 -38.93 -1.21
N LEU A 133 6.86 -38.31 -0.61
CA LEU A 133 5.46 -38.43 -1.04
C LEU A 133 5.25 -37.76 -2.40
N VAL A 134 5.86 -36.60 -2.63
CA VAL A 134 5.80 -35.89 -3.91
C VAL A 134 6.47 -36.71 -5.01
N ALA A 135 7.69 -37.20 -4.78
CA ALA A 135 8.41 -38.07 -5.72
C ALA A 135 7.64 -39.38 -5.95
N LEU A 136 7.09 -40.00 -4.90
CA LEU A 136 6.24 -41.18 -5.05
C LEU A 136 5.05 -40.88 -5.94
N ALA A 137 4.30 -39.80 -5.71
CA ALA A 137 3.21 -39.39 -6.59
C ALA A 137 3.72 -39.19 -8.02
N LEU A 138 4.75 -38.35 -8.21
CA LEU A 138 5.40 -38.03 -9.49
C LEU A 138 5.90 -39.23 -10.28
N PHE A 139 6.27 -40.34 -9.65
CA PHE A 139 6.80 -41.50 -10.35
C PHE A 139 5.85 -42.70 -10.38
N THR A 140 4.79 -42.69 -9.59
CA THR A 140 3.84 -43.82 -9.54
C THR A 140 3.23 -44.11 -10.91
N TRP A 141 3.14 -43.13 -11.82
CA TRP A 141 2.65 -43.32 -13.19
C TRP A 141 3.55 -44.21 -14.06
N LEU A 142 4.83 -44.36 -13.71
CA LEU A 142 5.75 -45.28 -14.38
C LEU A 142 5.30 -46.74 -14.25
N LEU A 143 4.61 -47.06 -13.15
CA LEU A 143 4.06 -48.40 -12.90
C LEU A 143 3.05 -48.78 -14.00
N PRO A 144 1.94 -48.06 -14.24
CA PRO A 144 1.02 -48.41 -15.31
C PRO A 144 1.57 -48.12 -16.71
N PHE A 145 2.43 -47.11 -16.91
CA PHE A 145 3.07 -46.83 -18.20
C PHE A 145 3.84 -48.07 -18.72
N SER A 146 4.66 -48.67 -17.86
CA SER A 146 5.41 -49.89 -18.20
C SER A 146 4.52 -51.11 -18.48
N ALA A 147 3.31 -51.14 -17.91
CA ALA A 147 2.31 -52.18 -18.18
C ALA A 147 1.54 -51.95 -19.49
N LEU A 148 1.27 -50.69 -19.86
CA LEU A 148 0.47 -50.26 -21.01
C LEU A 148 1.25 -50.15 -22.34
N TRP A 149 2.58 -49.98 -22.27
CA TRP A 149 3.47 -49.80 -23.43
C TRP A 149 3.47 -50.97 -24.44
N LYS A 150 2.84 -52.10 -24.10
CA LYS A 150 2.70 -53.27 -24.97
C LYS A 150 1.84 -53.04 -26.22
N GLN A 151 1.16 -51.90 -26.38
CA GLN A 151 0.19 -51.64 -27.46
C GLN A 151 0.20 -50.17 -27.94
N ARG A 152 0.13 -49.93 -29.26
CA ARG A 152 0.07 -48.59 -29.89
C ARG A 152 -1.09 -47.73 -29.34
N GLU A 153 -2.21 -48.36 -28.97
CA GLU A 153 -3.38 -47.69 -28.39
C GLU A 153 -3.13 -47.14 -26.98
N GLY A 154 -2.27 -47.79 -26.18
CA GLY A 154 -1.91 -47.33 -24.83
C GLY A 154 -1.07 -46.05 -24.86
N VAL A 155 -0.18 -45.93 -25.83
CA VAL A 155 0.64 -44.73 -26.05
C VAL A 155 -0.23 -43.54 -26.48
N LEU A 156 -1.18 -43.77 -27.39
CA LEU A 156 -2.18 -42.77 -27.79
C LEU A 156 -3.05 -42.33 -26.61
N ALA A 157 -3.54 -43.26 -25.79
CA ALA A 157 -4.32 -42.93 -24.61
C ALA A 157 -3.53 -42.11 -23.58
N LEU A 158 -2.26 -42.48 -23.32
CA LEU A 158 -1.37 -41.72 -22.44
C LEU A 158 -1.08 -40.30 -22.99
N GLY A 159 -0.89 -40.17 -24.30
CA GLY A 159 -0.73 -38.87 -24.96
C GLY A 159 -1.97 -37.99 -24.85
N VAL A 160 -3.17 -38.57 -25.03
CA VAL A 160 -4.46 -37.85 -24.85
C VAL A 160 -4.66 -37.44 -23.40
N ILE A 161 -4.36 -38.29 -22.42
CA ILE A 161 -4.50 -37.94 -21.00
C ILE A 161 -3.51 -36.84 -20.63
N ALA A 162 -2.24 -36.95 -21.05
CA ALA A 162 -1.26 -35.89 -20.83
C ALA A 162 -1.70 -34.56 -21.44
N PHE A 163 -2.26 -34.58 -22.66
CA PHE A 163 -2.81 -33.40 -23.33
C PHE A 163 -4.04 -32.83 -22.60
N VAL A 164 -4.99 -33.67 -22.17
CA VAL A 164 -6.18 -33.25 -21.41
C VAL A 164 -5.80 -32.68 -20.05
N CYS A 165 -4.83 -33.28 -19.35
CA CYS A 165 -4.29 -32.74 -18.11
C CYS A 165 -3.62 -31.38 -18.34
N TRP A 166 -2.84 -31.23 -19.41
CA TRP A 166 -2.19 -29.96 -19.76
C TRP A 166 -3.20 -28.85 -20.09
N VAL A 167 -4.21 -29.15 -20.93
CA VAL A 167 -5.29 -28.21 -21.26
C VAL A 167 -6.14 -27.91 -20.02
N GLY A 168 -6.45 -28.92 -19.21
CA GLY A 168 -7.19 -28.77 -17.95
C GLY A 168 -6.47 -27.86 -16.96
N LEU A 169 -5.14 -28.00 -16.83
CA LEU A 169 -4.31 -27.10 -16.03
C LEU A 169 -4.33 -25.67 -16.57
N MET A 170 -4.23 -25.47 -17.90
CA MET A 170 -4.30 -24.13 -18.51
C MET A 170 -5.67 -23.46 -18.31
N ILE A 171 -6.76 -24.21 -18.44
CA ILE A 171 -8.12 -23.72 -18.20
C ILE A 171 -8.33 -23.45 -16.71
N ALA A 172 -7.86 -24.34 -15.83
CA ALA A 172 -7.92 -24.12 -14.39
C ALA A 172 -7.15 -22.85 -14.00
N ASP A 173 -5.94 -22.63 -14.55
CA ASP A 173 -5.16 -21.41 -14.32
C ASP A 173 -5.96 -20.16 -14.75
N SER A 174 -6.61 -20.20 -15.92
CA SER A 174 -7.45 -19.10 -16.44
C SER A 174 -8.75 -18.87 -15.64
N VAL A 175 -9.41 -19.94 -15.18
CA VAL A 175 -10.63 -19.87 -14.37
C VAL A 175 -10.30 -19.42 -12.95
N VAL A 176 -9.22 -19.91 -12.35
CA VAL A 176 -8.73 -19.48 -11.03
C VAL A 176 -8.34 -18.00 -11.08
N LEU A 177 -7.69 -17.53 -12.16
CA LEU A 177 -7.40 -16.11 -12.38
C LEU A 177 -8.66 -15.24 -12.49
N SER A 178 -9.77 -15.79 -13.00
CA SER A 178 -11.02 -15.04 -13.19
C SER A 178 -12.05 -15.21 -12.06
N THR A 179 -11.98 -16.27 -11.27
CA THR A 179 -12.99 -16.61 -10.25
C THR A 179 -12.45 -16.66 -8.83
N SER A 180 -11.17 -17.01 -8.63
CA SER A 180 -10.61 -17.13 -7.30
C SER A 180 -10.11 -15.78 -6.82
N ARG A 181 -10.66 -15.37 -5.69
CA ARG A 181 -10.28 -14.18 -4.92
C ARG A 181 -8.85 -14.27 -4.33
N VAL A 182 -8.06 -15.30 -4.63
CA VAL A 182 -6.81 -15.62 -3.91
C VAL A 182 -5.69 -15.88 -4.91
N VAL A 183 -4.76 -14.93 -5.09
CA VAL A 183 -3.61 -15.11 -6.00
C VAL A 183 -2.64 -16.20 -5.51
N ASN A 184 -2.65 -16.47 -4.20
CA ASN A 184 -1.90 -17.59 -3.58
C ASN A 184 -2.37 -18.98 -4.05
N ALA A 185 -3.53 -19.05 -4.73
CA ALA A 185 -4.00 -20.24 -5.39
C ALA A 185 -2.97 -20.73 -6.43
N ARG A 186 -2.20 -19.85 -7.09
CA ARG A 186 -1.35 -20.27 -8.21
C ARG A 186 -0.21 -21.20 -7.80
N LEU A 187 0.53 -20.92 -6.72
CA LEU A 187 1.69 -21.76 -6.30
C LEU A 187 1.24 -23.06 -5.60
N LEU A 188 0.20 -22.98 -4.78
CA LEU A 188 -0.40 -24.12 -4.09
C LEU A 188 -1.20 -25.01 -5.04
N LEU A 189 -1.96 -24.46 -6.00
CA LEU A 189 -2.53 -25.24 -7.12
C LEU A 189 -1.47 -25.65 -8.13
N HIS A 190 -0.31 -24.99 -8.23
CA HIS A 190 0.79 -25.55 -9.03
C HIS A 190 1.27 -26.86 -8.40
N ASN A 191 1.66 -26.84 -7.12
CA ASN A 191 2.21 -28.05 -6.48
C ASN A 191 1.13 -29.09 -6.15
N ALA A 192 0.00 -28.69 -5.57
CA ALA A 192 -1.10 -29.60 -5.28
C ALA A 192 -1.90 -29.97 -6.52
N GLY A 193 -2.03 -29.09 -7.51
CA GLY A 193 -2.61 -29.41 -8.82
C GLY A 193 -1.72 -30.32 -9.63
N ILE A 194 -0.39 -30.19 -9.58
CA ILE A 194 0.55 -31.17 -10.14
C ILE A 194 0.38 -32.51 -9.43
N LEU A 195 0.42 -32.55 -8.09
CA LEU A 195 0.27 -33.79 -7.31
C LEU A 195 -1.10 -34.47 -7.52
N SER A 196 -2.18 -33.70 -7.54
CA SER A 196 -3.52 -34.23 -7.84
C SER A 196 -3.63 -34.67 -9.28
N THR A 197 -3.09 -33.91 -10.24
CA THR A 197 -3.08 -34.29 -11.66
C THR A 197 -2.32 -35.59 -11.87
N ILE A 198 -1.21 -35.79 -11.16
CA ILE A 198 -0.43 -37.03 -11.22
C ILE A 198 -1.14 -38.17 -10.50
N ALA A 199 -1.76 -37.94 -9.34
CA ALA A 199 -2.56 -38.95 -8.65
C ALA A 199 -3.75 -39.39 -9.50
N ILE A 200 -4.43 -38.45 -10.16
CA ILE A 200 -5.50 -38.67 -11.13
C ILE A 200 -4.97 -39.44 -12.34
N PHE A 201 -3.82 -39.04 -12.88
CA PHE A 201 -3.14 -39.76 -13.96
C PHE A 201 -2.80 -41.21 -13.57
N CYS A 202 -2.38 -41.45 -12.33
CA CYS A 202 -2.10 -42.79 -11.81
C CYS A 202 -3.37 -43.64 -11.68
N VAL A 203 -4.44 -43.09 -11.09
CA VAL A 203 -5.73 -43.77 -10.95
C VAL A 203 -6.31 -44.10 -12.33
N LEU A 204 -6.30 -43.15 -13.26
CA LEU A 204 -6.75 -43.34 -14.63
C LEU A 204 -5.90 -44.38 -15.35
N SER A 205 -4.57 -44.32 -15.24
CA SER A 205 -3.66 -45.29 -15.86
C SER A 205 -3.83 -46.71 -15.29
N ILE A 206 -4.18 -46.85 -14.00
CA ILE A 206 -4.56 -48.13 -13.39
C ILE A 206 -5.91 -48.62 -13.91
N MET A 207 -6.92 -47.74 -14.06
CA MET A 207 -8.21 -48.10 -14.68
C MET A 207 -8.04 -48.50 -16.16
N LEU A 208 -7.16 -47.80 -16.88
CA LEU A 208 -6.71 -48.14 -18.23
C LEU A 208 -5.91 -49.46 -18.28
N SER A 209 -5.21 -49.85 -17.23
CA SER A 209 -4.57 -51.18 -17.20
C SER A 209 -5.60 -52.33 -17.11
N GLN A 210 -6.82 -52.06 -16.63
CA GLN A 210 -7.96 -52.99 -16.61
C GLN A 210 -8.80 -52.97 -17.91
N TRP A 211 -8.45 -52.12 -18.88
CA TRP A 211 -9.09 -51.87 -20.19
C TRP A 211 -9.37 -53.12 -21.03
N LYS A 212 -8.61 -54.21 -20.82
CA LYS A 212 -8.82 -55.49 -21.52
C LYS A 212 -10.07 -56.25 -21.09
N LYS A 213 -10.64 -55.97 -19.91
CA LYS A 213 -11.80 -56.71 -19.41
C LYS A 213 -13.13 -56.22 -20.00
N TRP A 214 -13.13 -55.10 -20.75
CA TRP A 214 -14.36 -54.43 -21.24
C TRP A 214 -14.47 -54.42 -22.78
N PRO A 215 -14.44 -55.58 -23.46
CA PRO A 215 -14.30 -55.67 -24.92
C PRO A 215 -15.44 -55.05 -25.74
N SER A 216 -16.60 -54.76 -25.15
CA SER A 216 -17.82 -54.32 -25.85
C SER A 216 -17.88 -52.84 -26.26
N LEU A 217 -17.08 -51.95 -25.68
CA LEU A 217 -17.13 -50.50 -25.98
C LEU A 217 -16.17 -50.11 -27.13
N ARG A 218 -16.63 -49.29 -28.09
CA ARG A 218 -15.79 -48.78 -29.20
C ARG A 218 -14.73 -47.80 -28.66
N LEU A 219 -13.55 -47.78 -29.29
CA LEU A 219 -12.39 -46.93 -28.94
C LEU A 219 -12.73 -45.46 -28.63
N PRO A 220 -13.49 -44.71 -29.47
CA PRO A 220 -13.80 -43.31 -29.19
C PRO A 220 -14.64 -43.12 -27.92
N PHE A 221 -15.50 -44.09 -27.57
CA PHE A 221 -16.32 -44.02 -26.36
C PHE A 221 -15.49 -44.27 -25.10
N ARG A 222 -14.51 -45.18 -25.17
CA ARG A 222 -13.55 -45.42 -24.08
C ARG A 222 -12.65 -44.21 -23.83
N LEU A 223 -12.20 -43.55 -24.91
CA LEU A 223 -11.42 -42.31 -24.82
C LEU A 223 -12.26 -41.13 -24.31
N GLY A 224 -13.54 -41.04 -24.70
CA GLY A 224 -14.47 -40.04 -24.17
C GLY A 224 -14.76 -40.20 -22.68
N LEU A 225 -15.00 -41.43 -22.22
CA LEU A 225 -15.25 -41.73 -20.80
C LEU A 225 -14.03 -41.44 -19.92
N THR A 226 -12.84 -41.80 -20.38
CA THR A 226 -11.59 -41.49 -19.68
C THR A 226 -11.32 -39.99 -19.64
N SER A 227 -11.58 -39.26 -20.74
CA SER A 227 -11.48 -37.80 -20.77
C SER A 227 -12.46 -37.12 -19.81
N LEU A 228 -13.71 -37.61 -19.72
CA LEU A 228 -14.72 -37.10 -18.79
C LEU A 228 -14.35 -37.36 -17.32
N LEU A 229 -13.85 -38.56 -17.00
CA LEU A 229 -13.35 -38.88 -15.65
C LEU A 229 -12.12 -38.03 -15.29
N THR A 230 -11.22 -37.81 -16.26
CA THR A 230 -10.06 -36.93 -16.08
C THR A 230 -10.51 -35.52 -15.76
N LEU A 231 -11.43 -34.95 -16.55
CA LEU A 231 -12.00 -33.63 -16.33
C LEU A 231 -12.75 -33.52 -15.00
N GLY A 232 -13.55 -34.54 -14.63
CA GLY A 232 -14.30 -34.55 -13.37
C GLY A 232 -13.40 -34.60 -12.14
N LEU A 233 -12.30 -35.36 -12.20
CA LEU A 233 -11.32 -35.42 -11.13
C LEU A 233 -10.46 -34.14 -11.07
N LEU A 234 -10.10 -33.56 -12.22
CA LEU A 234 -9.40 -32.26 -12.28
C LEU A 234 -10.27 -31.15 -11.68
N ALA A 235 -11.58 -31.14 -11.98
CA ALA A 235 -12.52 -30.22 -11.37
C ALA A 235 -12.64 -30.39 -9.85
N LEU A 236 -12.61 -31.64 -9.35
CA LEU A 236 -12.60 -31.94 -7.91
C LEU A 236 -11.31 -31.49 -7.21
N ALA A 237 -10.16 -31.64 -7.86
CA ALA A 237 -8.88 -31.17 -7.34
C ALA A 237 -8.78 -29.63 -7.32
N VAL A 238 -9.31 -28.97 -8.36
CA VAL A 238 -9.40 -27.50 -8.42
C VAL A 238 -10.41 -26.96 -7.40
N ALA A 239 -11.47 -27.72 -7.10
CA ALA A 239 -12.45 -27.37 -6.08
C ALA A 239 -12.01 -27.71 -4.64
N TRP A 240 -10.88 -28.39 -4.44
CA TRP A 240 -10.40 -28.76 -3.10
C TRP A 240 -9.80 -27.53 -2.40
N PRO A 241 -10.33 -27.10 -1.23
CA PRO A 241 -9.92 -25.87 -0.58
C PRO A 241 -8.58 -26.07 0.12
N LEU A 242 -7.49 -25.95 -0.61
CA LEU A 242 -6.16 -25.76 -0.02
C LEU A 242 -6.01 -24.28 0.29
N SER A 243 -6.57 -23.85 1.42
CA SER A 243 -6.35 -22.50 1.93
C SER A 243 -4.83 -22.30 2.13
N PRO A 244 -4.21 -21.30 1.50
CA PRO A 244 -2.81 -20.97 1.75
C PRO A 244 -2.58 -20.77 3.25
N ARG A 245 -1.46 -21.26 3.79
CA ARG A 245 -1.12 -21.02 5.21
C ARG A 245 -1.07 -19.53 5.56
N GLY A 246 -0.68 -18.66 4.62
CA GLY A 246 -0.75 -17.20 4.80
C GLY A 246 -2.16 -16.60 4.91
N SER A 247 -3.21 -17.41 4.66
CA SER A 247 -4.62 -17.07 4.91
C SER A 247 -5.19 -17.79 6.13
N GLN A 248 -4.41 -18.67 6.76
CA GLN A 248 -4.78 -19.29 8.02
C GLN A 248 -4.36 -18.36 9.16
N PRO A 249 -5.26 -18.07 10.11
CA PRO A 249 -4.94 -17.22 11.25
C PRO A 249 -3.81 -17.85 12.08
N VAL A 250 -2.73 -17.09 12.32
CA VAL A 250 -1.54 -17.54 13.07
C VAL A 250 -1.87 -17.71 14.57
N ALA A 251 -2.86 -16.98 15.08
CA ALA A 251 -3.29 -17.04 16.47
C ALA A 251 -4.82 -16.93 16.59
N ASN A 252 -5.51 -18.08 16.52
CA ASN A 252 -6.97 -18.16 16.63
C ASN A 252 -7.52 -17.63 17.98
N ASP A 253 -6.71 -17.63 19.04
CA ASP A 253 -7.17 -17.31 20.38
C ASP A 253 -7.13 -15.80 20.70
N LEU A 254 -6.29 -15.03 20.00
CA LEU A 254 -6.14 -13.59 20.22
C LEU A 254 -7.26 -12.78 19.56
N LEU A 255 -7.74 -13.23 18.40
CA LEU A 255 -8.74 -12.50 17.62
C LEU A 255 -10.08 -12.31 18.36
N PRO A 256 -10.67 -13.34 19.01
CA PRO A 256 -11.92 -13.17 19.74
C PRO A 256 -11.80 -12.13 20.88
N VAL A 257 -10.67 -12.09 21.57
CA VAL A 257 -10.40 -11.14 22.65
C VAL A 257 -10.28 -9.72 22.10
N LEU A 258 -9.47 -9.53 21.05
CA LEU A 258 -9.28 -8.23 20.41
C LEU A 258 -10.59 -7.69 19.81
N ALA A 259 -11.30 -8.52 19.05
CA ALA A 259 -12.56 -8.14 18.40
C ALA A 259 -13.69 -7.84 19.40
N ALA A 260 -13.75 -8.54 20.53
CA ALA A 260 -14.72 -8.24 21.58
C ALA A 260 -14.42 -6.91 22.30
N SER A 261 -13.13 -6.59 22.48
CA SER A 261 -12.68 -5.38 23.19
C SER A 261 -12.71 -4.10 22.34
N ILE A 262 -12.66 -4.22 21.02
CA ILE A 262 -12.56 -3.10 20.07
C ILE A 262 -13.78 -3.13 19.16
N GLN A 263 -14.84 -2.44 19.56
CA GLN A 263 -15.99 -2.19 18.70
C GLN A 263 -15.72 -0.94 17.86
N PRO A 264 -15.63 -1.05 16.53
CA PRO A 264 -15.43 0.12 15.69
C PRO A 264 -16.68 0.99 15.74
N THR A 265 -16.50 2.28 15.99
CA THR A 265 -17.56 3.27 15.92
C THR A 265 -17.20 4.33 14.90
N ILE A 266 -18.18 4.87 14.17
CA ILE A 266 -17.98 6.05 13.34
C ILE A 266 -18.72 7.21 14.04
N PRO A 267 -18.01 8.08 14.76
CA PRO A 267 -18.58 9.32 15.26
C PRO A 267 -19.14 10.16 14.11
N GLU A 268 -20.17 10.95 14.39
CA GLU A 268 -20.87 11.75 13.38
C GLU A 268 -19.93 12.77 12.69
N GLU A 269 -18.99 13.32 13.44
CA GLU A 269 -17.92 14.21 12.98
C GLU A 269 -16.94 13.55 11.99
N ASN A 270 -16.83 12.22 12.02
CA ASN A 270 -15.97 11.45 11.12
C ASN A 270 -16.66 11.08 9.81
N VAL A 271 -17.90 11.54 9.61
CA VAL A 271 -18.64 11.41 8.36
C VAL A 271 -18.49 12.69 7.55
N VAL A 272 -17.84 12.58 6.39
CA VAL A 272 -17.58 13.71 5.49
C VAL A 272 -18.05 13.38 4.09
N PHE A 273 -18.85 14.25 3.47
CA PHE A 273 -19.22 14.12 2.07
C PHE A 273 -18.31 14.99 1.20
N LYS A 274 -17.70 14.37 0.19
CA LYS A 274 -16.94 15.06 -0.85
C LYS A 274 -17.69 15.08 -2.15
N PHE A 275 -17.70 16.23 -2.81
CA PHE A 275 -18.33 16.40 -4.10
C PHE A 275 -17.27 16.47 -5.19
N GLY A 276 -17.50 15.85 -6.34
CA GLY A 276 -16.65 16.07 -7.51
C GLY A 276 -17.26 15.56 -8.79
N ARG A 277 -16.40 15.45 -9.80
CA ARG A 277 -16.76 14.97 -11.13
C ARG A 277 -15.89 13.80 -11.50
N GLN A 278 -16.52 12.75 -12.02
CA GLN A 278 -15.84 11.61 -12.61
C GLN A 278 -16.47 11.36 -13.97
N GLU A 279 -15.65 11.33 -15.03
CA GLU A 279 -16.12 11.11 -16.41
C GLU A 279 -17.25 12.07 -16.84
N GLY A 280 -17.21 13.31 -16.34
CA GLY A 280 -18.20 14.36 -16.64
C GLY A 280 -19.49 14.31 -15.80
N GLN A 281 -19.74 13.23 -15.05
CA GLN A 281 -20.90 13.10 -14.16
C GLN A 281 -20.62 13.70 -12.77
N SER A 282 -21.67 14.25 -12.15
CA SER A 282 -21.58 14.77 -10.78
C SER A 282 -21.70 13.63 -9.77
N VAL A 283 -20.85 13.64 -8.76
CA VAL A 283 -20.66 12.51 -7.86
C VAL A 283 -20.50 12.99 -6.42
N LEU A 284 -21.11 12.24 -5.48
CA LEU A 284 -20.95 12.45 -4.04
C LEU A 284 -20.28 11.21 -3.41
N TRP A 285 -19.15 11.43 -2.71
CA TRP A 285 -18.42 10.42 -1.97
C TRP A 285 -18.61 10.60 -0.47
N PRO A 286 -19.46 9.77 0.18
CA PRO A 286 -19.40 9.60 1.63
C PRO A 286 -18.08 8.98 2.06
N ARG A 287 -17.38 9.67 2.95
CA ARG A 287 -16.17 9.20 3.63
C ARG A 287 -16.49 8.98 5.10
N LEU A 288 -16.20 7.77 5.56
CA LEU A 288 -16.47 7.33 6.91
C LEU A 288 -15.15 6.99 7.58
N THR A 289 -14.78 7.67 8.66
CA THR A 289 -13.52 7.36 9.36
C THR A 289 -13.84 6.58 10.64
N PRO A 290 -13.71 5.24 10.64
CA PRO A 290 -13.92 4.46 11.86
C PRO A 290 -12.85 4.78 12.90
N ASP A 291 -13.32 5.03 14.12
CA ASP A 291 -12.50 5.11 15.32
C ASP A 291 -12.33 3.71 15.93
N PHE A 292 -11.08 3.32 16.13
CA PHE A 292 -10.66 2.04 16.70
C PHE A 292 -9.96 2.32 18.03
N GLN A 293 -10.74 2.79 19.02
CA GLN A 293 -10.21 3.07 20.35
C GLN A 293 -9.58 1.82 20.94
N LYS A 294 -8.46 1.99 21.65
CA LYS A 294 -7.73 0.91 22.36
C LYS A 294 -7.14 -0.20 21.47
N LEU A 295 -7.04 0.01 20.15
CA LEU A 295 -6.27 -0.91 19.29
C LEU A 295 -4.82 -1.00 19.79
N PRO A 296 -4.27 -2.21 20.02
CA PRO A 296 -2.87 -2.39 20.37
C PRO A 296 -1.97 -1.73 19.33
N SER A 297 -0.85 -1.18 19.78
CA SER A 297 -0.02 -0.33 18.93
C SER A 297 0.55 -1.07 17.73
N ASN A 298 0.77 -2.38 17.82
CA ASN A 298 1.34 -3.25 16.78
C ASN A 298 0.28 -3.93 15.89
N VAL A 299 -1.01 -3.74 16.16
CA VAL A 299 -2.10 -4.34 15.40
C VAL A 299 -2.59 -3.36 14.33
N GLN A 300 -2.83 -3.88 13.14
CA GLN A 300 -3.43 -3.20 12.01
C GLN A 300 -4.75 -3.88 11.64
N ILE A 301 -5.75 -3.07 11.30
CA ILE A 301 -6.99 -3.54 10.71
C ILE A 301 -7.04 -3.02 9.28
N SER A 302 -7.24 -3.94 8.33
CA SER A 302 -7.62 -3.63 6.96
C SER A 302 -9.10 -3.91 6.80
N SER A 303 -9.79 -3.12 6.00
CA SER A 303 -11.25 -3.27 5.84
C SER A 303 -11.62 -3.44 4.38
N ALA A 304 -12.45 -4.44 4.09
CA ALA A 304 -13.03 -4.67 2.78
C ALA A 304 -14.55 -4.43 2.81
N ASN A 305 -15.05 -3.64 1.87
CA ASN A 305 -16.49 -3.39 1.72
C ASN A 305 -17.19 -4.65 1.18
N LEU A 306 -18.14 -5.22 1.93
CA LEU A 306 -18.96 -6.35 1.46
C LEU A 306 -20.25 -5.88 0.80
N SER A 307 -20.93 -4.92 1.41
CA SER A 307 -22.14 -4.30 0.87
C SER A 307 -22.30 -2.89 1.41
N LEU A 308 -22.78 -1.96 0.57
CA LEU A 308 -23.21 -0.64 1.02
C LEU A 308 -24.56 -0.30 0.40
N ASN A 309 -25.48 0.16 1.24
CA ASN A 309 -26.79 0.67 0.85
C ASN A 309 -26.96 2.08 1.41
N ALA A 310 -27.59 2.96 0.64
CA ALA A 310 -27.96 4.29 1.08
C ALA A 310 -29.44 4.50 0.79
N GLN A 311 -30.14 5.15 1.71
CA GLN A 311 -31.55 5.44 1.60
C GLN A 311 -31.80 6.88 1.98
N GLN A 312 -32.69 7.55 1.26
CA GLN A 312 -33.18 8.89 1.58
C GLN A 312 -34.70 8.87 1.52
N SER A 313 -35.35 9.26 2.62
CA SER A 313 -36.81 9.24 2.75
C SER A 313 -37.43 7.87 2.38
N GLY A 314 -36.78 6.78 2.79
CA GLY A 314 -37.20 5.39 2.51
C GLY A 314 -36.98 4.90 1.08
N LYS A 315 -36.41 5.73 0.18
CA LYS A 315 -36.07 5.31 -1.19
C LYS A 315 -34.59 4.91 -1.27
N PRO A 316 -34.27 3.76 -1.89
CA PRO A 316 -32.88 3.35 -2.10
C PRO A 316 -32.19 4.26 -3.12
N LEU A 317 -30.92 4.58 -2.87
CA LEU A 317 -30.05 5.32 -3.77
C LEU A 317 -29.02 4.39 -4.40
N ALA A 318 -28.67 4.66 -5.66
CA ALA A 318 -27.65 3.90 -6.37
C ALA A 318 -26.26 4.24 -5.82
N ILE A 319 -25.59 3.23 -5.28
CA ILE A 319 -24.18 3.31 -4.87
C ILE A 319 -23.35 2.50 -5.83
N ASN A 320 -22.45 3.18 -6.52
CA ASN A 320 -21.39 2.53 -7.27
C ASN A 320 -20.20 2.31 -6.33
N LEU A 321 -19.85 1.06 -6.08
CA LEU A 321 -18.54 0.73 -5.52
C LEU A 321 -17.53 0.74 -6.66
N PRO A 322 -16.49 1.60 -6.63
CA PRO A 322 -15.37 1.53 -7.55
C PRO A 322 -14.84 0.11 -7.69
N SER A 323 -14.39 -0.29 -8.88
CA SER A 323 -13.92 -1.64 -9.17
C SER A 323 -12.79 -2.10 -8.24
N TYR A 324 -11.91 -1.20 -7.81
CA TYR A 324 -10.85 -1.47 -6.82
C TYR A 324 -11.37 -1.69 -5.38
N LEU A 325 -12.59 -1.24 -5.04
CA LEU A 325 -13.25 -1.53 -3.77
C LEU A 325 -14.10 -2.80 -3.81
N ARG A 326 -14.36 -3.37 -5.00
CA ARG A 326 -15.09 -4.65 -5.16
C ARG A 326 -14.17 -5.87 -5.09
N ALA A 327 -12.86 -5.72 -5.30
CA ALA A 327 -11.92 -6.83 -5.33
C ALA A 327 -11.50 -7.25 -3.91
N SER A 328 -12.33 -8.04 -3.24
CA SER A 328 -12.23 -8.30 -1.80
C SER A 328 -10.96 -9.00 -1.26
N TRP A 329 -10.02 -9.49 -2.08
CA TRP A 329 -8.86 -10.29 -1.57
C TRP A 329 -7.59 -10.23 -2.44
N ILE A 330 -7.71 -10.20 -3.77
CA ILE A 330 -6.55 -10.01 -4.68
C ILE A 330 -5.97 -8.63 -4.48
N ASP A 331 -6.85 -7.65 -4.38
CA ASP A 331 -6.48 -6.32 -4.00
C ASP A 331 -5.97 -6.36 -2.55
N THR A 332 -6.52 -7.05 -1.54
CA THR A 332 -5.86 -7.09 -0.20
C THR A 332 -4.43 -7.67 -0.18
N LEU A 333 -4.06 -8.47 -1.18
CA LEU A 333 -2.69 -8.96 -1.45
C LEU A 333 -1.85 -8.05 -2.38
N ILE A 334 -2.46 -7.22 -3.23
CA ILE A 334 -1.79 -6.29 -4.18
C ILE A 334 -1.95 -4.80 -3.76
N LEU A 335 -2.83 -4.50 -2.82
CA LEU A 335 -3.30 -3.17 -2.48
C LEU A 335 -2.16 -2.47 -1.76
N PHE A 336 -1.69 -1.43 -2.44
CA PHE A 336 -1.69 -0.08 -1.88
C PHE A 336 -1.87 -0.12 -0.37
N PRO A 337 -0.77 0.00 0.39
CA PRO A 337 -0.91 0.02 1.82
C PRO A 337 -1.89 1.15 2.10
N GLU A 338 -2.92 0.89 2.89
CA GLU A 338 -3.76 1.94 3.44
C GLU A 338 -2.82 2.74 4.38
N ASN A 339 -2.08 3.68 3.75
CA ASN A 339 -0.79 4.30 4.09
C ASN A 339 -0.85 5.23 5.32
N GLY A 340 -1.58 4.83 6.35
CA GLY A 340 -1.73 5.64 7.56
C GLY A 340 -2.07 4.82 8.77
N LYS A 341 -2.79 3.70 8.61
CA LYS A 341 -2.94 2.70 9.68
C LYS A 341 -1.82 1.66 9.69
N SER A 342 -1.26 1.32 8.52
CA SER A 342 -0.01 0.54 8.40
C SER A 342 1.14 1.18 9.16
N ASP A 343 1.22 2.51 9.13
CA ASP A 343 2.37 3.24 9.61
C ASP A 343 2.35 3.40 11.13
N ARG A 344 1.18 3.35 11.77
CA ARG A 344 1.09 3.30 13.24
C ARG A 344 1.61 1.98 13.77
N ALA A 345 1.11 0.88 13.20
CA ALA A 345 1.50 -0.45 13.60
C ALA A 345 2.99 -0.69 13.36
N LEU A 346 3.47 -0.25 12.21
CA LEU A 346 4.89 -0.26 11.87
C LEU A 346 5.72 0.65 12.78
N ALA A 347 5.30 1.90 13.02
CA ALA A 347 6.01 2.84 13.90
C ALA A 347 6.15 2.32 15.32
N SER A 348 5.15 1.55 15.81
CA SER A 348 5.20 0.97 17.16
C SER A 348 6.31 -0.05 17.36
N LEU A 349 6.89 -0.60 16.28
CA LEU A 349 8.04 -1.50 16.36
C LEU A 349 9.35 -0.75 16.65
N PHE A 350 9.33 0.58 16.59
CA PHE A 350 10.47 1.45 16.83
C PHE A 350 10.28 2.27 18.12
N PRO A 351 11.37 2.76 18.72
CA PRO A 351 11.28 3.66 19.87
C PRO A 351 10.39 4.88 19.58
N PRO A 352 9.65 5.40 20.60
CA PRO A 352 8.86 6.61 20.46
C PRO A 352 9.67 7.78 19.86
N GLY A 353 9.03 8.49 18.94
CA GLY A 353 9.68 9.58 18.19
C GLY A 353 10.60 9.11 17.07
N THR A 354 10.41 7.89 16.53
CA THR A 354 11.11 7.45 15.31
C THR A 354 10.40 7.97 14.07
N LEU A 355 11.11 8.76 13.24
CA LEU A 355 10.61 9.29 11.97
C LEU A 355 10.57 8.18 10.90
N LEU A 356 9.38 7.85 10.41
CA LEU A 356 9.21 6.94 9.27
C LEU A 356 9.31 7.72 7.96
N THR A 357 10.08 7.19 7.00
CA THR A 357 10.30 7.82 5.70
C THR A 357 9.91 6.87 4.57
N GLU A 358 8.96 7.28 3.73
CA GLU A 358 8.57 6.55 2.52
C GLU A 358 9.14 7.25 1.27
N SER A 359 9.61 6.48 0.29
CA SER A 359 10.32 7.01 -0.90
C SER A 359 9.40 7.36 -2.07
N GLN A 360 8.14 6.92 -2.07
CA GLN A 360 7.19 7.23 -3.14
C GLN A 360 5.87 7.82 -2.65
N LYS A 361 5.41 8.87 -3.36
CA LYS A 361 4.10 9.50 -3.22
C LYS A 361 3.03 8.54 -3.74
N ARG A 362 2.43 7.72 -2.88
CA ARG A 362 1.14 7.08 -3.19
C ARG A 362 0.05 8.01 -2.65
N PHE A 363 -0.57 8.72 -3.58
CA PHE A 363 -1.58 9.76 -3.39
C PHE A 363 -2.47 9.62 -2.15
N GLY A 364 -2.52 10.71 -1.38
CA GLY A 364 -3.71 11.15 -0.65
C GLY A 364 -3.69 10.93 0.86
N ASN A 365 -3.87 12.00 1.62
CA ASN A 365 -4.16 12.07 3.07
C ASN A 365 -5.45 11.33 3.52
N ASP A 366 -5.91 10.35 2.77
CA ASP A 366 -7.17 9.65 3.02
C ASP A 366 -6.96 8.33 3.77
N THR A 367 -5.86 8.24 4.53
CA THR A 367 -5.27 6.98 5.01
C THR A 367 -5.92 6.42 6.28
N GLY A 368 -7.21 6.70 6.46
CA GLY A 368 -8.03 6.08 7.50
C GLY A 368 -9.53 6.12 7.23
N ALA A 369 -9.96 6.71 6.12
CA ALA A 369 -11.36 6.85 5.76
C ALA A 369 -11.80 5.70 4.86
N LEU A 370 -12.75 4.90 5.33
CA LEU A 370 -13.57 4.04 4.49
C LEU A 370 -14.33 4.91 3.51
N ILE A 371 -14.03 4.83 2.22
CA ILE A 371 -14.92 5.36 1.20
C ILE A 371 -16.13 4.43 1.16
N ALA A 372 -17.27 4.94 1.62
CA ALA A 372 -18.47 4.11 1.73
C ALA A 372 -18.93 3.69 0.32
N GLY A 373 -18.86 4.60 -0.64
CA GLY A 373 -19.12 4.34 -2.05
C GLY A 373 -19.29 5.64 -2.86
N GLN A 374 -19.74 5.49 -4.10
CA GLN A 374 -19.98 6.59 -5.02
C GLN A 374 -21.49 6.76 -5.26
N LEU A 375 -22.10 7.82 -4.75
CA LEU A 375 -23.48 8.18 -5.05
C LEU A 375 -23.51 8.94 -6.38
N SER A 376 -24.21 8.37 -7.35
CA SER A 376 -24.27 8.84 -8.75
C SER A 376 -25.65 9.45 -9.03
N GLU A 377 -25.82 10.09 -10.19
CA GLU A 377 -27.11 10.68 -10.56
C GLU A 377 -28.26 9.64 -10.62
N PRO A 378 -29.47 9.97 -10.11
CA PRO A 378 -29.82 11.23 -9.46
C PRO A 378 -29.18 11.36 -8.08
N LEU A 379 -28.50 12.49 -7.87
CA LEU A 379 -27.82 12.78 -6.60
C LEU A 379 -28.86 12.89 -5.46
N PRO A 380 -28.48 12.50 -4.22
CA PRO A 380 -29.34 12.72 -3.06
C PRO A 380 -29.61 14.21 -2.87
N ASP A 381 -30.80 14.55 -2.38
CA ASP A 381 -31.10 15.91 -1.94
C ASP A 381 -30.22 16.24 -0.73
N LEU A 382 -29.40 17.29 -0.85
CA LEU A 382 -28.44 17.66 0.17
C LEU A 382 -29.10 18.19 1.46
N ASN A 383 -30.38 18.56 1.41
CA ASN A 383 -31.11 19.13 2.55
C ASN A 383 -31.95 18.09 3.31
N HIS A 384 -32.14 16.89 2.77
CA HIS A 384 -32.94 15.84 3.41
C HIS A 384 -32.07 14.78 4.10
N PRO A 385 -32.57 14.14 5.17
CA PRO A 385 -31.83 13.08 5.87
C PRO A 385 -31.54 11.87 4.98
N LEU A 386 -30.33 11.34 5.11
CA LEU A 386 -29.79 10.19 4.41
C LEU A 386 -29.30 9.17 5.44
N THR A 387 -29.64 7.90 5.24
CA THR A 387 -29.15 6.77 6.04
C THR A 387 -28.23 5.92 5.18
N ILE A 388 -27.05 5.57 5.71
CA ILE A 388 -26.06 4.70 5.07
C ILE A 388 -25.92 3.44 5.92
N VAL A 389 -26.15 2.28 5.32
CA VAL A 389 -25.97 0.97 5.94
C VAL A 389 -24.87 0.23 5.20
N GLY A 390 -23.80 -0.13 5.91
CA GLY A 390 -22.72 -0.90 5.33
C GLY A 390 -22.40 -2.17 6.11
N LYS A 391 -21.88 -3.15 5.38
CA LYS A 391 -21.26 -4.36 5.94
C LYS A 391 -19.84 -4.44 5.43
N TRP A 392 -18.92 -4.67 6.36
CA TRP A 392 -17.49 -4.72 6.14
C TRP A 392 -16.92 -6.02 6.67
N GLN A 393 -15.93 -6.54 5.98
CA GLN A 393 -15.00 -7.53 6.52
C GLN A 393 -13.79 -6.78 7.08
N LEU A 394 -13.47 -7.02 8.34
CA LEU A 394 -12.29 -6.48 9.01
C LEU A 394 -11.24 -7.59 9.08
N ASP A 395 -10.13 -7.40 8.39
CA ASP A 395 -8.98 -8.30 8.41
C ASP A 395 -7.96 -7.76 9.40
N TRP A 396 -7.57 -8.61 10.37
CA TRP A 396 -6.71 -8.25 11.47
C TRP A 396 -5.30 -8.75 11.22
N TYR A 397 -4.34 -7.87 11.44
CA TYR A 397 -2.93 -8.15 11.22
C TYR A 397 -2.10 -7.68 12.41
N GLU A 398 -1.09 -8.46 12.77
CA GLU A 398 -0.08 -8.06 13.75
C GLU A 398 1.25 -7.81 13.05
N TRP A 399 1.86 -6.66 13.33
CA TRP A 399 3.23 -6.38 12.91
C TRP A 399 4.20 -6.89 13.97
N GLN A 400 5.22 -7.61 13.52
CA GLN A 400 6.29 -8.12 14.36
C GLN A 400 7.64 -7.87 13.70
N LYS A 401 8.64 -7.49 14.49
CA LYS A 401 10.04 -7.47 14.04
C LYS A 401 10.59 -8.88 14.11
N ILE A 402 10.95 -9.45 12.97
CA ILE A 402 11.41 -10.85 12.87
C ILE A 402 12.93 -10.96 12.71
N LEU A 403 13.60 -9.93 12.17
CA LEU A 403 15.05 -9.88 12.03
C LEU A 403 15.58 -8.47 12.31
N ASP A 404 16.78 -8.39 12.86
CA ASP A 404 17.48 -7.16 13.17
C ASP A 404 19.00 -7.36 13.01
N ILE A 405 19.51 -7.01 11.83
CA ILE A 405 20.87 -7.33 11.39
C ILE A 405 21.67 -6.01 11.27
N PRO A 406 22.90 -5.92 11.80
CA PRO A 406 23.74 -4.74 11.60
C PRO A 406 24.11 -4.58 10.12
N LEU A 407 24.09 -3.34 9.61
CA LEU A 407 24.42 -3.03 8.22
C LEU A 407 25.94 -3.08 7.98
N ALA A 408 26.48 -4.29 7.97
CA ALA A 408 27.89 -4.54 7.71
C ALA A 408 28.07 -5.72 6.75
N ASN A 409 29.20 -5.73 6.05
CA ASN A 409 29.52 -6.82 5.13
C ASN A 409 29.64 -8.14 5.91
N SER A 410 29.08 -9.20 5.35
CA SER A 410 29.01 -10.55 5.95
C SER A 410 28.10 -10.70 7.17
N SER A 411 27.39 -9.65 7.61
CA SER A 411 26.37 -9.80 8.66
C SER A 411 25.27 -10.76 8.20
N ASP A 412 24.81 -11.61 9.11
CA ASP A 412 23.79 -12.62 8.86
C ASP A 412 22.70 -12.62 9.93
N GLY A 413 21.54 -13.17 9.57
CA GLY A 413 20.40 -13.34 10.46
C GLY A 413 19.35 -14.24 9.83
N GLY A 414 18.69 -15.07 10.64
CA GLY A 414 17.70 -16.02 10.15
C GLY A 414 16.56 -16.26 11.12
N THR A 415 15.43 -16.66 10.55
CA THR A 415 14.26 -17.20 11.23
C THR A 415 14.00 -18.62 10.71
N ASN A 416 12.96 -19.28 11.19
CA ASN A 416 12.56 -20.59 10.67
C ASN A 416 12.17 -20.56 9.19
N ASP A 417 11.79 -19.40 8.64
CA ASP A 417 11.28 -19.30 7.26
C ASP A 417 12.21 -18.50 6.34
N HIS A 418 13.21 -17.82 6.91
CA HIS A 418 14.13 -16.95 6.18
C HIS A 418 15.55 -17.05 6.68
N HIS A 419 16.50 -16.84 5.77
CA HIS A 419 17.88 -16.60 6.12
C HIS A 419 18.44 -15.49 5.22
N TRP A 420 19.04 -14.48 5.84
CA TRP A 420 19.52 -13.27 5.20
C TRP A 420 20.99 -13.10 5.52
N LYS A 421 21.79 -12.87 4.48
CA LYS A 421 23.21 -12.55 4.63
C LYS A 421 23.56 -11.36 3.77
N ILE A 422 24.05 -10.30 4.39
CA ILE A 422 24.54 -9.11 3.69
C ILE A 422 25.87 -9.47 3.05
N LEU A 423 25.93 -9.48 1.73
CA LEU A 423 27.15 -9.75 0.99
C LEU A 423 28.00 -8.48 0.91
N ARG A 424 27.36 -7.36 0.55
CA ARG A 424 28.01 -6.05 0.38
C ARG A 424 27.09 -4.89 0.73
N VAL A 425 27.67 -3.84 1.28
CA VAL A 425 27.07 -2.52 1.46
C VAL A 425 27.79 -1.54 0.54
N HIS A 426 27.03 -0.88 -0.33
CA HIS A 426 27.52 0.12 -1.26
C HIS A 426 26.97 1.49 -0.87
N LEU A 427 27.88 2.45 -0.68
CA LEU A 427 27.52 3.84 -0.42
C LEU A 427 27.50 4.61 -1.73
N ASN A 428 26.53 5.49 -1.91
CA ASN A 428 26.34 6.31 -3.11
C ASN A 428 26.14 5.50 -4.40
N HIS A 429 25.45 4.35 -4.31
CA HIS A 429 25.09 3.53 -5.46
C HIS A 429 23.62 3.11 -5.41
N ASP A 430 22.97 3.08 -6.57
CA ASP A 430 21.60 2.60 -6.73
C ASP A 430 21.51 1.06 -6.60
N ALA A 431 20.30 0.52 -6.75
CA ALA A 431 20.08 -0.94 -6.68
C ALA A 431 20.71 -1.69 -7.86
N GLN A 432 21.04 -1.00 -8.96
CA GLN A 432 21.69 -1.55 -10.13
C GLN A 432 23.23 -1.41 -10.07
N GLY A 433 23.77 -0.87 -8.97
CA GLY A 433 25.20 -0.64 -8.80
C GLY A 433 25.72 0.56 -9.60
N LYS A 434 24.85 1.47 -10.07
CA LYS A 434 25.26 2.73 -10.70
C LYS A 434 25.50 3.80 -9.63
N PRO A 435 26.46 4.71 -9.82
CA PRO A 435 26.67 5.83 -8.90
C PRO A 435 25.40 6.67 -8.75
N GLU A 436 24.89 6.78 -7.53
CA GLU A 436 23.76 7.62 -7.14
C GLU A 436 24.07 8.27 -5.79
N THR A 437 24.53 9.53 -5.81
CA THR A 437 24.89 10.26 -4.59
C THR A 437 23.71 10.35 -3.63
N GLY A 438 23.95 10.10 -2.34
CA GLY A 438 22.92 10.15 -1.32
C GLY A 438 22.23 8.81 -1.02
N SER A 439 22.52 7.77 -1.81
CA SER A 439 21.93 6.44 -1.64
C SER A 439 22.81 5.48 -0.82
N VAL A 440 22.17 4.49 -0.20
CA VAL A 440 22.84 3.31 0.34
C VAL A 440 22.16 2.10 -0.27
N SER A 441 22.93 1.23 -0.91
CA SER A 441 22.46 -0.05 -1.41
C SER A 441 23.13 -1.22 -0.71
N ILE A 442 22.40 -2.32 -0.59
CA ILE A 442 22.89 -3.57 -0.05
C ILE A 442 22.61 -4.69 -1.02
N THR A 443 23.60 -5.54 -1.20
CA THR A 443 23.45 -6.81 -1.91
C THR A 443 23.34 -7.90 -0.86
N LEU A 444 22.25 -8.66 -0.92
CA LEU A 444 21.95 -9.70 0.05
C LEU A 444 21.71 -11.04 -0.60
N HIS A 445 22.19 -12.09 0.08
CA HIS A 445 21.82 -13.46 -0.18
C HIS A 445 20.62 -13.80 0.69
N HIS A 446 19.51 -14.15 0.05
CA HIS A 446 18.25 -14.44 0.69
C HIS A 446 17.87 -15.90 0.40
N ALA A 447 17.72 -16.69 1.46
CA ALA A 447 17.11 -18.00 1.41
C ALA A 447 15.74 -17.98 2.10
N TRP A 448 14.74 -18.65 1.55
CA TRP A 448 13.40 -18.70 2.14
C TRP A 448 12.67 -20.01 1.85
N ASN A 449 11.69 -20.31 2.69
CA ASN A 449 10.74 -21.39 2.48
C ASN A 449 9.48 -20.86 1.76
N PRO A 450 9.23 -21.24 0.48
CA PRO A 450 8.10 -20.73 -0.30
C PRO A 450 6.74 -21.23 0.23
N ALA A 451 6.70 -22.30 1.04
CA ALA A 451 5.47 -22.76 1.67
C ALA A 451 4.94 -21.76 2.72
N ASN A 452 5.85 -20.99 3.33
CA ASN A 452 5.54 -20.00 4.36
C ASN A 452 5.52 -18.56 3.81
N VAL A 453 5.99 -18.36 2.58
CA VAL A 453 6.10 -17.05 1.91
C VAL A 453 5.67 -17.21 0.44
N PRO A 454 4.37 -17.15 0.13
CA PRO A 454 3.93 -17.27 -1.25
C PRO A 454 4.39 -16.05 -2.05
N ALA A 455 5.30 -16.25 -3.00
CA ALA A 455 5.71 -15.24 -3.95
C ALA A 455 4.60 -15.02 -5.00
N LEU A 456 4.19 -13.76 -5.20
CA LEU A 456 3.33 -13.36 -6.31
C LEU A 456 4.15 -13.39 -7.61
N PRO A 457 3.70 -14.06 -8.69
CA PRO A 457 4.39 -14.05 -9.97
C PRO A 457 4.49 -12.60 -10.50
N GLY A 458 5.71 -12.13 -10.79
CA GLY A 458 5.97 -10.74 -11.19
C GLY A 458 6.33 -9.79 -10.05
N PHE A 459 6.25 -10.24 -8.79
CA PHE A 459 6.70 -9.53 -7.57
C PHE A 459 7.61 -10.45 -6.75
N GLU A 460 8.58 -11.07 -7.41
CA GLU A 460 9.49 -12.09 -6.85
C GLU A 460 10.51 -11.53 -5.84
N GLY A 461 10.36 -10.28 -5.41
CA GLY A 461 11.28 -9.56 -4.55
C GLY A 461 11.01 -9.66 -3.06
N LEU A 462 9.79 -9.32 -2.67
CA LEU A 462 9.21 -9.39 -1.33
C LEU A 462 7.69 -9.45 -1.52
N SER A 463 7.08 -10.62 -1.32
CA SER A 463 5.62 -10.73 -1.31
C SER A 463 5.09 -10.50 0.11
N PRO A 464 3.89 -9.88 0.27
CA PRO A 464 3.28 -9.70 1.58
C PRO A 464 3.21 -11.05 2.29
N PRO A 465 3.79 -11.17 3.50
CA PRO A 465 3.61 -10.21 4.59
C PRO A 465 4.84 -9.40 5.04
N GLN A 466 5.95 -9.36 4.31
CA GLN A 466 7.20 -8.78 4.84
C GLN A 466 7.57 -7.43 4.26
N LYS A 467 8.14 -6.56 5.11
CA LYS A 467 8.81 -5.32 4.69
C LYS A 467 10.25 -5.30 5.21
N ILE A 468 11.15 -4.80 4.38
CA ILE A 468 12.52 -4.47 4.80
C ILE A 468 12.55 -3.01 5.18
N VAL A 469 13.06 -2.73 6.36
CA VAL A 469 13.25 -1.38 6.89
C VAL A 469 14.72 -1.19 7.18
N LEU A 470 15.29 -0.09 6.68
CA LEU A 470 16.58 0.37 7.16
C LEU A 470 16.34 1.30 8.35
N TYR A 471 17.01 1.05 9.46
CA TYR A 471 16.79 1.79 10.71
C TYR A 471 18.09 2.39 11.22
N SER A 472 18.04 3.66 11.61
CA SER A 472 19.10 4.39 12.32
C SER A 472 18.69 4.55 13.79
N PRO A 473 19.27 3.77 14.72
CA PRO A 473 18.94 3.86 16.15
C PRO A 473 19.32 5.20 16.77
N ASP A 474 20.42 5.78 16.32
CA ASP A 474 21.02 7.02 16.82
C ASP A 474 20.23 8.27 16.41
N ARG A 475 19.62 8.27 15.21
CA ARG A 475 18.77 9.37 14.75
C ARG A 475 17.28 9.09 14.86
N ARG A 476 16.90 7.86 15.22
CA ARG A 476 15.52 7.39 15.22
C ARG A 476 14.86 7.66 13.85
N ILE A 477 15.49 7.22 12.77
CA ILE A 477 14.90 7.26 11.41
C ILE A 477 14.72 5.83 10.92
N ALA A 478 13.58 5.55 10.29
CA ALA A 478 13.31 4.28 9.63
C ALA A 478 12.87 4.50 8.17
N TRP A 479 13.67 4.00 7.22
CA TRP A 479 13.37 4.00 5.80
C TRP A 479 12.66 2.71 5.40
N THR A 480 11.38 2.81 5.05
CA THR A 480 10.47 1.65 4.94
C THR A 480 10.30 1.13 3.50
N GLN A 481 10.79 1.86 2.50
CA GLN A 481 10.57 1.55 1.10
C GLN A 481 11.88 1.57 0.29
N PRO A 482 12.58 0.42 0.19
CA PRO A 482 13.70 0.28 -0.74
C PRO A 482 13.23 0.29 -2.20
N SER A 483 14.10 0.75 -3.07
CA SER A 483 14.09 0.40 -4.50
C SER A 483 14.79 -0.95 -4.65
N GLU A 484 14.20 -1.85 -5.43
CA GLU A 484 14.77 -3.18 -5.69
C GLU A 484 15.42 -3.25 -7.08
N SER A 485 16.50 -4.00 -7.20
CA SER A 485 17.10 -4.34 -8.48
C SER A 485 16.18 -5.25 -9.30
N VAL A 486 16.49 -5.44 -10.59
CA VAL A 486 15.80 -6.49 -11.38
C VAL A 486 16.01 -7.83 -10.66
N PRO A 487 14.94 -8.62 -10.41
CA PRO A 487 15.06 -9.89 -9.71
C PRO A 487 16.04 -10.81 -10.45
N GLN A 488 17.00 -11.38 -9.72
CA GLN A 488 17.79 -12.49 -10.25
C GLN A 488 16.96 -13.79 -10.21
N PRO A 489 17.20 -14.73 -11.13
CA PRO A 489 16.58 -16.04 -11.10
C PRO A 489 16.77 -16.75 -9.75
N THR A 490 15.74 -17.47 -9.33
CA THR A 490 15.71 -18.21 -8.07
C THR A 490 16.39 -19.57 -8.24
N ARG A 491 17.34 -19.87 -7.36
CA ARG A 491 18.01 -21.18 -7.27
C ARG A 491 17.24 -22.13 -6.38
N ALA A 492 17.35 -23.43 -6.67
CA ALA A 492 16.64 -24.50 -5.98
C ALA A 492 15.10 -24.34 -5.99
N ALA A 493 14.56 -23.79 -7.08
CA ALA A 493 13.13 -23.47 -7.22
C ALA A 493 12.18 -24.66 -7.00
N LEU A 494 12.65 -25.90 -7.20
CA LEU A 494 11.89 -27.14 -7.02
C LEU A 494 12.04 -27.78 -5.63
N THR A 495 12.75 -27.13 -4.70
CA THR A 495 13.00 -27.62 -3.34
C THR A 495 12.20 -26.81 -2.30
N HIS A 496 12.15 -27.28 -1.06
CA HIS A 496 11.46 -26.57 0.03
C HIS A 496 12.18 -25.29 0.48
N TRP A 497 13.42 -25.07 0.05
CA TRP A 497 14.19 -23.87 0.38
C TRP A 497 14.81 -23.28 -0.86
N GLN A 498 14.40 -22.06 -1.19
CA GLN A 498 14.86 -21.35 -2.36
C GLN A 498 15.92 -20.32 -1.98
N LYS A 499 16.80 -19.97 -2.92
CA LYS A 499 17.88 -19.00 -2.72
C LYS A 499 17.93 -17.99 -3.87
N LYS A 500 18.21 -16.74 -3.56
CA LYS A 500 18.44 -15.69 -4.56
C LYS A 500 19.39 -14.63 -4.02
N ILE A 501 19.98 -13.84 -4.92
CA ILE A 501 20.63 -12.58 -4.57
C ILE A 501 19.71 -11.44 -4.99
N VAL A 502 19.50 -10.49 -4.07
CA VAL A 502 18.73 -9.27 -4.32
C VAL A 502 19.57 -8.08 -3.91
N THR A 503 19.46 -6.99 -4.67
CA THR A 503 20.02 -5.70 -4.25
C THR A 503 18.88 -4.74 -3.91
N PHE A 504 18.92 -4.18 -2.71
CA PHE A 504 18.01 -3.13 -2.27
C PHE A 504 18.76 -1.82 -2.17
N SER A 505 18.13 -0.70 -2.53
CA SER A 505 18.70 0.63 -2.40
C SER A 505 17.70 1.58 -1.76
N TRP A 506 18.18 2.39 -0.84
CA TRP A 506 17.42 3.46 -0.22
C TRP A 506 18.09 4.78 -0.60
N LYS A 507 17.26 5.78 -0.92
CA LYS A 507 17.71 7.12 -1.29
C LYS A 507 17.65 8.04 -0.08
N ASN A 508 18.38 9.15 -0.14
CA ASN A 508 18.38 10.20 0.89
C ASN A 508 18.75 9.69 2.29
N ILE A 509 19.79 8.84 2.34
CA ILE A 509 20.44 8.43 3.59
C ILE A 509 21.74 9.21 3.78
N LEU A 510 22.46 9.38 2.67
CA LEU A 510 23.66 10.20 2.58
C LEU A 510 23.30 11.54 1.93
N ASN A 511 24.19 12.50 2.05
CA ASN A 511 24.03 13.84 1.52
C ASN A 511 24.12 13.79 0.00
N TYR A 512 23.05 14.21 -0.66
CA TYR A 512 22.96 14.18 -2.12
C TYR A 512 23.98 15.08 -2.84
N LYS A 513 24.58 16.08 -2.16
CA LYS A 513 25.56 17.00 -2.76
C LYS A 513 26.97 16.45 -2.80
N ASP A 514 27.41 15.78 -1.74
CA ASP A 514 28.81 15.38 -1.54
C ASP A 514 28.98 13.91 -1.13
N GLY A 515 27.88 13.17 -0.94
CA GLY A 515 27.89 11.76 -0.52
C GLY A 515 28.32 11.52 0.92
N SER A 516 28.51 12.59 1.71
CA SER A 516 28.83 12.50 3.14
C SER A 516 27.61 12.01 3.95
N PRO A 517 27.77 11.48 5.17
CA PRO A 517 26.64 11.13 6.02
C PRO A 517 25.69 12.33 6.23
N ALA A 518 24.46 12.29 5.67
CA ALA A 518 23.51 13.41 5.75
C ALA A 518 22.92 13.58 7.15
N SER A 519 22.91 12.50 7.93
CA SER A 519 22.34 12.49 9.28
C SER A 519 22.62 11.18 9.99
N ALA A 520 22.61 10.04 9.31
CA ALA A 520 22.91 8.74 9.90
C ALA A 520 24.32 8.24 9.54
N ASP A 521 25.02 7.68 10.53
CA ASP A 521 26.28 6.97 10.33
C ASP A 521 26.00 5.60 9.69
N PRO A 522 26.50 5.31 8.48
CA PRO A 522 26.24 4.04 7.79
C PRO A 522 26.59 2.81 8.61
N GLU A 523 27.63 2.89 9.46
CA GLU A 523 28.09 1.77 10.29
C GLU A 523 27.12 1.43 11.42
N ARG A 524 26.27 2.38 11.81
CA ARG A 524 25.26 2.21 12.88
C ARG A 524 23.88 1.83 12.35
N LEU A 525 23.72 1.80 11.03
CA LEU A 525 22.47 1.40 10.41
C LEU A 525 22.18 -0.08 10.68
N ARG A 526 20.90 -0.40 10.76
CA ARG A 526 20.40 -1.75 11.02
C ARG A 526 19.38 -2.11 9.96
N LEU A 527 19.57 -3.25 9.34
CA LEU A 527 18.60 -3.85 8.45
C LEU A 527 17.59 -4.63 9.29
N GLN A 528 16.35 -4.16 9.33
CA GLN A 528 15.27 -4.84 10.02
C GLN A 528 14.30 -5.46 9.01
N VAL A 529 13.87 -6.69 9.29
CA VAL A 529 12.78 -7.32 8.55
C VAL A 529 11.60 -7.39 9.48
N VAL A 530 10.49 -6.81 9.05
CA VAL A 530 9.22 -6.83 9.77
C VAL A 530 8.23 -7.68 9.00
N ARG A 531 7.42 -8.45 9.72
CA ARG A 531 6.42 -9.36 9.19
C ARG A 531 5.03 -8.93 9.68
N ARG A 532 4.05 -9.07 8.80
CA ARG A 532 2.64 -8.80 9.05
C ARG A 532 1.87 -10.12 9.14
N ASP A 533 1.66 -10.63 10.34
CA ASP A 533 0.99 -11.90 10.57
C ASP A 533 -0.54 -11.70 10.56
N PHE A 534 -1.25 -12.55 9.81
CA PHE A 534 -2.70 -12.50 9.73
C PHE A 534 -3.32 -13.19 10.95
N LEU A 535 -4.13 -12.46 11.72
CA LEU A 535 -4.80 -12.95 12.92
C LEU A 535 -6.19 -13.54 12.61
N GLY A 536 -6.76 -13.19 11.46
CA GLY A 536 -8.08 -13.63 11.01
C GLY A 536 -9.00 -12.46 10.63
N SER A 537 -10.25 -12.77 10.31
CA SER A 537 -11.24 -11.79 9.85
C SER A 537 -12.47 -11.77 10.75
N THR A 538 -13.05 -10.58 10.94
CA THR A 538 -14.36 -10.42 11.58
C THR A 538 -15.32 -9.65 10.67
N LEU A 539 -16.62 -9.79 10.92
CA LEU A 539 -17.64 -9.02 10.22
C LEU A 539 -18.08 -7.85 11.10
N TRP A 540 -18.18 -6.68 10.49
CA TRP A 540 -18.69 -5.48 11.13
C TRP A 540 -19.79 -4.87 10.30
N GLN A 541 -20.88 -4.49 10.96
CA GLN A 541 -22.00 -3.81 10.34
C GLN A 541 -22.20 -2.49 11.07
N TRP A 542 -22.41 -1.43 10.30
CA TRP A 542 -22.72 -0.11 10.84
C TRP A 542 -23.84 0.52 10.03
N GLU A 543 -24.72 1.19 10.76
CA GLU A 543 -25.82 1.98 10.24
C GLU A 543 -25.63 3.40 10.74
N SER A 544 -25.65 4.35 9.81
CA SER A 544 -25.48 5.76 10.16
C SER A 544 -26.70 6.28 10.92
N PRO A 545 -26.53 7.30 11.78
CA PRO A 545 -27.66 8.16 12.13
C PRO A 545 -28.22 8.85 10.87
N GLU A 546 -29.34 9.56 11.02
CA GLU A 546 -29.88 10.40 9.95
C GLU A 546 -28.91 11.55 9.63
N LEU A 547 -28.22 11.45 8.49
CA LEU A 547 -27.20 12.42 8.07
C LEU A 547 -27.79 13.41 7.07
N ILE A 548 -27.60 14.70 7.27
CA ILE A 548 -27.98 15.71 6.26
C ILE A 548 -26.72 16.07 5.46
N PRO A 549 -26.57 15.67 4.17
CA PRO A 549 -25.29 15.76 3.46
C PRO A 549 -24.68 17.17 3.44
N LYS A 550 -25.51 18.22 3.33
CA LYS A 550 -25.06 19.63 3.39
C LYS A 550 -24.35 19.99 4.70
N GLN A 551 -24.75 19.37 5.81
CA GLN A 551 -24.18 19.63 7.13
C GLN A 551 -22.82 18.95 7.33
N HIS A 552 -22.55 17.88 6.58
CA HIS A 552 -21.34 17.07 6.65
C HIS A 552 -20.43 17.24 5.41
N MET A 553 -20.66 18.29 4.60
CA MET A 553 -19.81 18.59 3.45
C MET A 553 -18.46 19.18 3.88
N ASP A 554 -17.38 18.73 3.26
CA ASP A 554 -16.04 19.29 3.45
C ASP A 554 -16.03 20.80 3.12
N SER A 555 -15.67 21.63 4.11
CA SER A 555 -15.68 23.10 4.03
C SER A 555 -14.73 23.64 2.96
N ASN A 556 -13.66 22.91 2.66
CA ASN A 556 -12.71 23.25 1.60
C ASN A 556 -13.24 22.97 0.18
N GLN A 557 -14.29 22.15 0.06
CA GLN A 557 -14.86 21.72 -1.22
C GLN A 557 -16.29 22.20 -1.45
N ARG A 558 -16.81 23.15 -0.65
CA ARG A 558 -18.01 23.91 -1.02
C ARG A 558 -17.71 24.75 -2.27
N LEU A 559 -17.77 24.07 -3.43
CA LEU A 559 -17.61 24.52 -4.82
C LEU A 559 -16.20 24.91 -5.28
N SER A 560 -15.17 24.09 -5.10
CA SER A 560 -13.94 24.22 -5.90
C SER A 560 -14.12 23.59 -7.29
N LYS A 561 -15.02 24.13 -8.12
CA LYS A 561 -15.00 23.89 -9.57
C LYS A 561 -14.06 24.90 -10.21
N GLN A 562 -12.76 24.68 -10.03
CA GLN A 562 -11.72 25.12 -10.95
C GLN A 562 -10.39 24.57 -10.42
N GLU A 563 -9.90 23.53 -11.12
CA GLU A 563 -8.51 23.14 -11.04
C GLU A 563 -7.65 24.40 -11.23
N PHE A 564 -6.71 24.56 -10.30
CA PHE A 564 -5.70 25.61 -10.35
C PHE A 564 -4.88 25.46 -11.64
N VAL A 565 -5.19 26.25 -12.65
CA VAL A 565 -4.26 26.55 -13.75
C VAL A 565 -3.29 27.59 -13.21
N PHE A 566 -2.10 27.16 -12.77
CA PHE A 566 -1.03 28.09 -12.45
C PHE A 566 -0.48 28.73 -13.75
N PRO A 567 -0.27 30.06 -13.77
CA PRO A 567 0.06 30.81 -14.98
C PRO A 567 1.58 30.94 -15.17
N SER A 568 2.05 30.65 -16.38
CA SER A 568 3.39 31.06 -16.82
C SER A 568 3.31 31.88 -18.11
N SER A 569 2.89 33.14 -18.00
CA SER A 569 3.19 34.12 -19.05
C SER A 569 3.18 35.55 -18.52
N ARG A 570 4.31 35.99 -17.95
CA ARG A 570 4.60 37.42 -17.70
C ARG A 570 4.68 38.25 -19.00
N LEU A 571 4.71 37.60 -20.17
CA LEU A 571 4.93 38.22 -21.49
C LEU A 571 3.72 39.00 -22.05
N TYR A 572 2.51 38.90 -21.47
CA TYR A 572 1.29 39.50 -22.05
C TYR A 572 0.45 40.35 -21.08
N ALA A 573 1.00 40.71 -19.90
CA ALA A 573 0.24 41.36 -18.83
C ALA A 573 -0.47 42.67 -19.26
N ASP A 574 0.16 43.47 -20.13
CA ASP A 574 -0.40 44.74 -20.58
C ASP A 574 -1.49 44.55 -21.66
N ARG A 575 -1.30 43.57 -22.56
CA ARG A 575 -2.28 43.22 -23.61
C ARG A 575 -3.56 42.62 -23.04
N GLU A 576 -3.45 41.81 -21.99
CA GLU A 576 -4.61 41.24 -21.31
C GLU A 576 -5.40 42.30 -20.54
N LEU A 577 -4.74 43.29 -19.93
CA LEU A 577 -5.41 44.41 -19.29
C LEU A 577 -6.18 45.26 -20.30
N GLU A 578 -5.58 45.56 -21.45
CA GLU A 578 -6.27 46.24 -22.55
C GLU A 578 -7.44 45.41 -23.08
N SER A 579 -7.25 44.11 -23.28
CA SER A 579 -8.31 43.19 -23.72
C SER A 579 -9.47 43.14 -22.73
N PHE A 580 -9.18 43.07 -21.42
CA PHE A 580 -10.20 43.13 -20.37
C PHE A 580 -10.96 44.46 -20.38
N LYS A 581 -10.26 45.60 -20.49
CA LYS A 581 -10.89 46.92 -20.58
C LYS A 581 -11.78 47.06 -21.82
N GLN A 582 -11.31 46.60 -22.98
CA GLN A 582 -12.09 46.60 -24.22
C GLN A 582 -13.34 45.71 -24.11
N GLN A 583 -13.19 44.50 -23.57
CA GLN A 583 -14.30 43.57 -23.39
C GLN A 583 -15.31 44.09 -22.35
N THR A 584 -14.86 44.71 -21.26
CA THR A 584 -15.77 45.26 -20.24
C THR A 584 -16.44 46.55 -20.67
N ALA A 585 -15.82 47.37 -21.54
CA ALA A 585 -16.44 48.57 -22.08
C ALA A 585 -17.69 48.29 -22.94
N ALA A 586 -17.78 47.08 -23.52
CA ALA A 586 -18.96 46.64 -24.26
C ALA A 586 -20.15 46.23 -23.36
N LEU A 587 -19.97 46.15 -22.04
CA LEU A 587 -21.03 45.78 -21.11
C LEU A 587 -21.86 47.00 -20.70
N ARG A 588 -23.18 46.84 -20.63
CA ARG A 588 -24.08 47.87 -20.13
C ARG A 588 -24.00 47.96 -18.61
N ILE A 589 -23.38 49.02 -18.10
CA ILE A 589 -23.19 49.23 -16.65
C ILE A 589 -24.57 49.43 -15.97
N PRO A 590 -24.87 48.69 -14.88
CA PRO A 590 -26.12 48.83 -14.16
C PRO A 590 -26.20 50.16 -13.40
N SER A 591 -27.39 50.76 -13.39
CA SER A 591 -27.69 51.98 -12.63
C SER A 591 -28.42 51.65 -11.32
N ALA A 592 -28.61 52.63 -10.43
CA ALA A 592 -29.35 52.41 -9.17
C ALA A 592 -30.79 51.89 -9.36
N HIS A 593 -31.40 52.13 -10.52
CA HIS A 593 -32.77 51.71 -10.85
C HIS A 593 -32.84 50.41 -11.67
N SER A 594 -31.69 49.80 -11.99
CA SER A 594 -31.63 48.56 -12.76
C SER A 594 -32.26 47.40 -11.97
N SER A 595 -32.95 46.51 -12.69
CA SER A 595 -33.60 45.35 -12.05
C SER A 595 -32.57 44.33 -11.56
N ARG A 596 -32.96 43.49 -10.60
CA ARG A 596 -32.08 42.41 -10.09
C ARG A 596 -31.59 41.48 -11.21
N GLU A 597 -32.43 41.22 -12.21
CA GLU A 597 -32.12 40.35 -13.35
C GLU A 597 -31.10 40.98 -14.31
N GLU A 598 -31.23 42.28 -14.59
CA GLU A 598 -30.24 43.04 -15.37
C GLU A 598 -28.87 43.07 -14.68
N VAL A 599 -28.86 43.31 -13.36
CA VAL A 599 -27.63 43.32 -12.55
C VAL A 599 -26.98 41.93 -12.52
N SER A 600 -27.78 40.88 -12.37
CA SER A 600 -27.29 39.49 -12.36
C SER A 600 -26.69 39.09 -13.71
N THR A 601 -27.30 39.55 -14.81
CA THR A 601 -26.82 39.31 -16.18
C THR A 601 -25.48 40.02 -16.44
N TYR A 602 -25.39 41.31 -16.08
CA TYR A 602 -24.14 42.07 -16.14
C TYR A 602 -23.03 41.40 -15.32
N LEU A 603 -23.35 40.97 -14.10
CA LEU A 603 -22.40 40.31 -13.21
C LEU A 603 -21.92 38.97 -13.79
N ALA A 604 -22.82 38.15 -14.32
CA ALA A 604 -22.46 36.88 -14.96
C ALA A 604 -21.51 37.10 -16.15
N GLU A 605 -21.82 38.06 -17.03
CA GLU A 605 -20.95 38.39 -18.17
C GLU A 605 -19.59 38.96 -17.74
N LEU A 606 -19.57 39.81 -16.71
CA LEU A 606 -18.34 40.35 -16.15
C LEU A 606 -17.45 39.24 -15.56
N LEU A 607 -18.04 38.27 -14.86
CA LEU A 607 -17.32 37.12 -14.31
C LEU A 607 -16.74 36.22 -15.41
N ILE A 608 -17.52 35.94 -16.47
CA ILE A 608 -17.05 35.18 -17.64
C ILE A 608 -15.85 35.88 -18.26
N ARG A 609 -15.95 37.18 -18.56
CA ARG A 609 -14.87 37.97 -19.18
C ARG A 609 -13.66 38.15 -18.26
N ALA A 610 -13.87 38.23 -16.94
CA ALA A 610 -12.78 38.28 -15.98
C ALA A 610 -12.04 36.95 -15.87
N SER A 611 -12.76 35.82 -15.98
CA SER A 611 -12.18 34.48 -15.93
C SER A 611 -11.36 34.14 -17.18
N THR A 612 -11.82 34.53 -18.38
CA THR A 612 -11.13 34.24 -19.66
C THR A 612 -9.75 34.87 -19.77
N VAL A 613 -9.55 36.05 -19.17
CA VAL A 613 -8.25 36.74 -19.14
C VAL A 613 -7.57 36.68 -17.77
N ASN A 614 -8.13 35.90 -16.84
CA ASN A 614 -7.63 35.72 -15.48
C ASN A 614 -7.43 37.06 -14.72
N ALA A 615 -8.34 38.01 -14.94
CA ALA A 615 -8.23 39.38 -14.43
C ALA A 615 -8.27 39.47 -12.89
N ILE A 616 -8.94 38.50 -12.25
CA ILE A 616 -9.17 38.42 -10.80
C ILE A 616 -7.88 38.09 -10.05
N SER A 617 -7.07 37.18 -10.62
CA SER A 617 -5.88 36.68 -9.95
C SER A 617 -4.65 37.58 -10.10
N ARG A 618 -4.58 38.37 -11.19
CA ARG A 618 -3.40 39.15 -11.59
C ARG A 618 -3.38 40.56 -11.00
N LYS A 619 -2.21 40.99 -10.52
CA LYS A 619 -2.02 42.29 -9.83
C LYS A 619 -2.37 43.51 -10.70
N ASN A 620 -2.06 43.48 -12.00
CA ASN A 620 -2.19 44.62 -12.91
C ASN A 620 -3.64 44.84 -13.41
N SER A 621 -4.42 43.77 -13.58
CA SER A 621 -5.82 43.82 -14.03
C SER A 621 -6.83 43.97 -12.90
N ARG A 622 -6.44 43.61 -11.67
CA ARG A 622 -7.29 43.68 -10.49
C ARG A 622 -7.93 45.05 -10.25
N PRO A 623 -7.23 46.20 -10.39
CA PRO A 623 -7.87 47.51 -10.21
C PRO A 623 -9.02 47.76 -11.20
N ALA A 624 -8.85 47.36 -12.48
CA ALA A 624 -9.88 47.51 -13.50
C ALA A 624 -11.10 46.61 -13.23
N TYR A 625 -10.86 45.38 -12.76
CA TYR A 625 -11.93 44.47 -12.35
C TYR A 625 -12.71 45.01 -11.13
N LEU A 626 -12.01 45.53 -10.11
CA LEU A 626 -12.65 46.18 -8.96
C LEU A 626 -13.44 47.43 -9.36
N GLN A 627 -12.95 48.21 -10.33
CA GLN A 627 -13.66 49.36 -10.87
C GLN A 627 -14.96 48.96 -11.58
N ALA A 628 -14.95 47.87 -12.36
CA ALA A 628 -16.13 47.34 -13.04
C ALA A 628 -17.19 46.80 -12.05
N LEU A 629 -16.76 46.26 -10.90
CA LEU A 629 -17.67 45.85 -9.82
C LEU A 629 -18.23 47.01 -8.99
N GLY A 630 -17.59 48.18 -9.03
CA GLY A 630 -17.93 49.34 -8.21
C GLY A 630 -19.41 49.76 -8.26
N PRO A 631 -20.03 49.91 -9.45
CA PRO A 631 -21.44 50.27 -9.56
C PRO A 631 -22.40 49.26 -8.92
N ILE A 632 -22.06 47.96 -8.97
CA ILE A 632 -22.84 46.90 -8.30
C ILE A 632 -22.63 46.99 -6.79
N ALA A 633 -21.39 47.16 -6.32
CA ALA A 633 -21.09 47.28 -4.90
C ALA A 633 -21.76 48.51 -4.26
N GLN A 634 -21.88 49.61 -5.01
CA GLN A 634 -22.49 50.84 -4.53
C GLN A 634 -24.03 50.76 -4.47
N ASN A 635 -24.66 50.20 -5.50
CA ASN A 635 -26.12 50.30 -5.67
C ASN A 635 -26.89 48.99 -5.47
N HIS A 636 -26.24 47.84 -5.68
CA HIS A 636 -26.85 46.50 -5.73
C HIS A 636 -26.05 45.47 -4.95
N LEU A 637 -25.51 45.87 -3.79
CA LEU A 637 -24.57 45.07 -3.02
C LEU A 637 -25.09 43.66 -2.69
N GLU A 638 -26.39 43.52 -2.49
CA GLU A 638 -27.08 42.27 -2.17
C GLU A 638 -26.85 41.18 -3.23
N VAL A 639 -26.72 41.57 -4.50
CA VAL A 639 -26.45 40.64 -5.61
C VAL A 639 -25.02 40.07 -5.53
N LEU A 640 -24.05 40.88 -5.09
CA LEU A 640 -22.68 40.40 -4.87
C LEU A 640 -22.58 39.49 -3.65
N LEU A 641 -23.37 39.78 -2.62
CA LEU A 641 -23.38 39.01 -1.38
C LEU A 641 -24.06 37.64 -1.53
N ASP A 642 -25.04 37.52 -2.43
CA ASP A 642 -25.71 36.25 -2.73
C ASP A 642 -24.88 35.29 -3.61
N LEU A 643 -23.73 35.71 -4.14
CA LEU A 643 -22.89 34.84 -4.96
C LEU A 643 -22.14 33.76 -4.14
N PRO A 644 -21.98 32.54 -4.70
CA PRO A 644 -21.21 31.48 -4.05
C PRO A 644 -19.70 31.82 -3.99
N LYS A 645 -18.99 31.25 -3.00
CA LYS A 645 -17.53 31.41 -2.77
C LYS A 645 -16.67 31.20 -4.02
N SER A 646 -17.13 30.38 -4.96
CA SER A 646 -16.41 30.03 -6.19
C SER A 646 -16.55 31.06 -7.32
N ALA A 647 -17.59 31.90 -7.28
CA ALA A 647 -17.88 32.87 -8.34
C ALA A 647 -17.06 34.16 -8.19
N LEU A 648 -16.57 34.43 -6.98
CA LEU A 648 -15.77 35.61 -6.65
C LEU A 648 -14.63 35.14 -5.75
N GLU A 649 -13.38 35.49 -6.05
CA GLU A 649 -12.31 35.43 -5.03
C GLU A 649 -12.63 36.50 -3.96
N LYS A 650 -13.61 36.23 -3.08
CA LYS A 650 -14.26 37.22 -2.19
C LYS A 650 -13.29 37.99 -1.30
N ALA A 651 -12.19 37.35 -0.88
CA ALA A 651 -11.09 38.00 -0.16
C ALA A 651 -10.46 39.18 -0.92
N ARG A 652 -10.61 39.22 -2.25
CA ARG A 652 -10.02 40.25 -3.12
C ARG A 652 -10.93 41.45 -3.37
N ILE A 653 -12.23 41.30 -3.12
CA ILE A 653 -13.26 42.34 -3.25
C ILE A 653 -13.78 42.83 -1.89
N SER A 654 -13.32 42.24 -0.77
CA SER A 654 -13.72 42.60 0.60
C SER A 654 -13.61 44.10 0.87
N GLY A 655 -12.50 44.72 0.47
CA GLY A 655 -12.30 46.17 0.60
C GLY A 655 -13.23 47.03 -0.26
N LEU A 656 -13.79 46.50 -1.35
CA LEU A 656 -14.81 47.19 -2.16
C LEU A 656 -16.18 47.12 -1.47
N ILE A 657 -16.53 45.94 -0.95
CA ILE A 657 -17.78 45.71 -0.23
C ILE A 657 -17.82 46.50 1.08
N GLY A 658 -16.73 46.49 1.84
CA GLY A 658 -16.62 47.21 3.12
C GLY A 658 -16.86 48.72 2.99
N LYS A 659 -16.49 49.34 1.86
CA LYS A 659 -16.73 50.77 1.58
C LYS A 659 -18.19 51.16 1.45
N HIS A 660 -19.06 50.21 1.08
CA HIS A 660 -20.48 50.46 0.80
C HIS A 660 -21.41 49.70 1.76
N LEU A 661 -20.86 49.14 2.84
CA LEU A 661 -21.60 48.39 3.84
C LEU A 661 -22.28 49.35 4.84
N ASP A 662 -23.60 49.52 4.74
CA ASP A 662 -24.41 50.22 5.75
C ASP A 662 -24.82 49.28 6.90
N GLN A 663 -25.42 49.83 7.95
CA GLN A 663 -25.81 49.07 9.16
C GLN A 663 -26.74 47.89 8.86
N LYS A 664 -27.78 48.10 8.04
CA LYS A 664 -28.78 47.07 7.74
C LYS A 664 -28.16 45.91 6.95
N ARG A 665 -27.28 46.22 6.00
CA ARG A 665 -26.55 45.23 5.20
C ARG A 665 -25.45 44.54 6.01
N ALA A 666 -24.81 45.25 6.94
CA ALA A 666 -23.86 44.66 7.88
C ALA A 666 -24.54 43.63 8.79
N GLU A 667 -25.71 43.94 9.36
CA GLU A 667 -26.48 42.99 10.17
C GLU A 667 -26.90 41.75 9.38
N TRP A 668 -27.32 41.94 8.13
CA TRP A 668 -27.63 40.84 7.21
C TRP A 668 -26.40 39.94 6.95
N LEU A 669 -25.23 40.55 6.75
CA LEU A 669 -23.97 39.84 6.51
C LEU A 669 -23.53 39.05 7.75
N ILE A 670 -23.62 39.67 8.94
CA ILE A 670 -23.28 39.07 10.23
C ILE A 670 -24.10 37.79 10.44
N ASN A 671 -25.40 37.83 10.20
CA ASN A 671 -26.27 36.66 10.39
C ASN A 671 -25.98 35.50 9.43
N ARG A 672 -25.22 35.73 8.35
CA ARG A 672 -24.79 34.67 7.41
C ARG A 672 -23.37 34.18 7.64
N ILE A 673 -22.59 34.80 8.54
CA ILE A 673 -21.21 34.38 8.84
C ILE A 673 -21.10 32.87 9.16
N PRO A 674 -21.99 32.23 9.95
CA PRO A 674 -21.87 30.80 10.26
C PRO A 674 -21.91 29.91 9.00
N ASP A 675 -22.65 30.33 7.98
CA ASP A 675 -22.78 29.60 6.71
C ASP A 675 -21.81 30.10 5.62
N GLN A 676 -21.33 31.34 5.72
CA GLN A 676 -20.47 32.04 4.77
C GLN A 676 -19.29 32.73 5.49
N PRO A 677 -18.36 31.96 6.07
CA PRO A 677 -17.26 32.48 6.90
C PRO A 677 -16.27 33.35 6.12
N GLU A 678 -16.25 33.25 4.79
CA GLU A 678 -15.43 34.10 3.92
C GLU A 678 -15.67 35.62 4.09
N TRP A 679 -16.84 36.03 4.61
CA TRP A 679 -17.19 37.44 4.78
C TRP A 679 -16.57 38.07 6.03
N ILE A 680 -15.96 37.26 6.89
CA ILE A 680 -15.32 37.73 8.12
C ILE A 680 -14.22 38.75 7.83
N GLU A 681 -13.42 38.54 6.79
CA GLU A 681 -12.37 39.50 6.42
C GLU A 681 -12.92 40.87 6.05
N THR A 682 -14.09 40.92 5.40
CA THR A 682 -14.81 42.17 5.14
C THR A 682 -15.22 42.83 6.44
N ILE A 683 -15.78 42.07 7.39
CA ILE A 683 -16.28 42.59 8.66
C ILE A 683 -15.15 43.04 9.59
N LYS A 684 -14.03 42.30 9.65
CA LYS A 684 -12.82 42.68 10.41
C LYS A 684 -12.29 44.07 10.02
N SER A 685 -12.45 44.46 8.77
CA SER A 685 -12.01 45.77 8.25
C SER A 685 -12.99 46.92 8.49
N THR A 686 -14.10 46.66 9.20
CA THR A 686 -15.20 47.61 9.41
C THR A 686 -15.51 47.77 10.92
N PRO A 687 -16.20 48.84 11.34
CA PRO A 687 -16.59 49.03 12.75
C PRO A 687 -17.61 48.00 13.28
N TRP A 688 -18.07 47.07 12.44
CA TRP A 688 -19.11 46.09 12.77
C TRP A 688 -18.59 44.82 13.44
N LEU A 689 -17.27 44.71 13.67
CA LEU A 689 -16.64 43.54 14.26
C LEU A 689 -17.23 43.18 15.63
N ASP A 690 -17.45 44.16 16.51
CA ASP A 690 -17.93 43.91 17.88
C ASP A 690 -19.33 43.27 17.90
N ASN A 691 -20.17 43.62 16.90
CA ASN A 691 -21.52 43.07 16.76
C ASN A 691 -21.56 41.58 16.39
N THR A 692 -20.43 41.01 15.96
CA THR A 692 -20.35 39.59 15.61
C THR A 692 -20.33 38.66 16.84
N SER A 693 -19.96 39.18 18.01
CA SER A 693 -19.90 38.42 19.28
C SER A 693 -21.23 37.75 19.65
N ARG A 694 -22.38 38.29 19.19
CA ARG A 694 -23.70 37.69 19.35
C ARG A 694 -23.86 36.30 18.71
N LEU A 695 -22.98 35.95 17.76
CA LEU A 695 -22.95 34.64 17.10
C LEU A 695 -22.22 33.57 17.93
N ALA A 696 -21.52 33.95 19.00
CA ALA A 696 -20.75 33.03 19.83
C ALA A 696 -21.57 31.82 20.34
N PRO A 697 -22.82 31.96 20.83
CA PRO A 697 -23.60 30.82 21.29
C PRO A 697 -23.92 29.78 20.20
N GLU A 698 -24.05 30.21 18.95
CA GLU A 698 -24.32 29.34 17.80
C GLU A 698 -23.04 28.61 17.36
N LEU A 699 -21.92 29.35 17.25
CA LEU A 699 -20.64 28.81 16.82
C LEU A 699 -20.02 27.86 17.84
N VAL A 700 -20.18 28.12 19.14
CA VAL A 700 -19.72 27.22 20.21
C VAL A 700 -20.47 25.89 20.19
N LYS A 701 -21.77 25.90 19.84
CA LYS A 701 -22.59 24.68 19.71
C LYS A 701 -22.32 23.90 18.42
N THR A 702 -21.61 24.50 17.47
CA THR A 702 -21.33 23.88 16.18
C THR A 702 -20.29 22.77 16.35
N LYS A 703 -20.70 21.54 16.04
CA LYS A 703 -19.82 20.35 16.03
C LYS A 703 -18.94 20.23 14.77
N ARG A 704 -19.12 21.11 13.78
CA ARG A 704 -18.33 21.11 12.54
C ARG A 704 -16.95 21.69 12.78
N ARG A 705 -15.96 21.23 12.01
CA ARG A 705 -14.66 21.90 11.84
C ARG A 705 -14.87 23.38 11.51
N LEU A 706 -14.18 24.25 12.23
CA LEU A 706 -14.26 25.69 12.03
C LEU A 706 -13.41 26.11 10.82
N ASP A 707 -13.95 27.01 10.00
CA ASP A 707 -13.16 27.66 8.95
C ASP A 707 -12.06 28.51 9.63
N PRO A 708 -10.83 28.59 9.07
CA PRO A 708 -9.76 29.41 9.64
C PRO A 708 -10.19 30.87 9.92
N SER A 709 -11.05 31.43 9.07
CA SER A 709 -11.58 32.79 9.23
C SER A 709 -12.48 32.90 10.47
N LEU A 710 -13.27 31.86 10.77
CA LEU A 710 -14.08 31.79 11.99
C LEU A 710 -13.20 31.64 13.23
N THR A 711 -12.14 30.83 13.16
CA THR A 711 -11.23 30.70 14.29
C THR A 711 -10.55 32.02 14.64
N ASP A 712 -10.14 32.80 13.63
CA ASP A 712 -9.57 34.14 13.85
C ASP A 712 -10.58 35.12 14.44
N LEU A 713 -11.85 35.05 14.00
CA LEU A 713 -12.91 35.89 14.56
C LEU A 713 -13.18 35.54 16.02
N MET A 714 -13.33 34.26 16.31
CA MET A 714 -13.55 33.74 17.66
C MET A 714 -12.38 34.06 18.59
N LEU A 715 -11.14 34.05 18.08
CA LEU A 715 -9.96 34.50 18.82
C LEU A 715 -10.01 35.97 19.25
N SER A 716 -10.76 36.82 18.54
CA SER A 716 -10.98 38.22 18.94
C SER A 716 -11.98 38.35 20.09
N TRP A 717 -12.83 37.34 20.30
CA TRP A 717 -13.82 37.32 21.37
C TRP A 717 -13.19 36.78 22.65
N ASN A 718 -13.15 37.61 23.70
CA ASN A 718 -12.60 37.23 25.00
C ASN A 718 -13.65 36.49 25.85
N ASP A 719 -14.19 35.38 25.34
CA ASP A 719 -15.25 34.58 25.96
C ASP A 719 -14.76 33.16 26.34
N PRO A 720 -14.91 32.72 27.61
CA PRO A 720 -14.48 31.39 28.05
C PRO A 720 -15.12 30.21 27.33
N ALA A 721 -16.36 30.32 26.86
CA ALA A 721 -17.05 29.25 26.12
C ALA A 721 -16.47 29.11 24.70
N VAL A 722 -16.10 30.24 24.10
CA VAL A 722 -15.38 30.31 22.82
C VAL A 722 -14.00 29.67 22.95
N ASP A 723 -13.27 30.01 24.02
CA ASP A 723 -11.96 29.42 24.28
C ASP A 723 -11.98 27.89 24.36
N ARG A 724 -12.96 27.33 25.08
CA ARG A 724 -13.12 25.87 25.15
C ARG A 724 -13.34 25.25 23.78
N ARG A 725 -14.17 25.87 22.93
CA ARG A 725 -14.41 25.38 21.56
C ARG A 725 -13.16 25.46 20.70
N LEU A 726 -12.37 26.53 20.82
CA LEU A 726 -11.13 26.71 20.05
C LEU A 726 -10.01 25.76 20.52
N VAL A 727 -9.90 25.48 21.83
CA VAL A 727 -8.98 24.46 22.35
C VAL A 727 -9.33 23.08 21.79
N GLU A 728 -10.62 22.73 21.76
CA GLU A 728 -11.07 21.47 21.16
C GLU A 728 -10.81 21.44 19.65
N GLU A 729 -10.95 22.57 18.96
CA GLU A 729 -10.60 22.69 17.54
C GLU A 729 -9.11 22.43 17.30
N ILE A 730 -8.21 22.92 18.15
CA ILE A 730 -6.77 22.62 18.05
C ILE A 730 -6.51 21.13 18.26
N ARG A 731 -7.18 20.51 19.25
CA ARG A 731 -7.03 19.08 19.55
C ARG A 731 -7.41 18.21 18.34
N GLN A 732 -8.47 18.57 17.62
CA GLN A 732 -8.96 17.83 16.45
C GLN A 732 -8.24 18.22 15.15
N HIS A 733 -7.94 19.50 14.98
CA HIS A 733 -7.39 20.10 13.76
C HIS A 733 -6.24 21.06 14.10
N PRO A 734 -5.03 20.53 14.37
CA PRO A 734 -3.88 21.33 14.80
C PRO A 734 -3.56 22.47 13.84
N ASN A 735 -3.47 23.69 14.39
CA ASN A 735 -3.15 24.91 13.66
C ASN A 735 -2.27 25.83 14.52
N ILE A 736 -1.07 26.17 14.03
CA ILE A 736 -0.09 26.97 14.77
C ILE A 736 -0.60 28.38 15.06
N LYS A 737 -1.26 29.03 14.09
CA LYS A 737 -1.77 30.40 14.26
C LYS A 737 -2.85 30.45 15.35
N LEU A 738 -3.74 29.48 15.35
CA LEU A 738 -4.79 29.36 16.37
C LEU A 738 -4.16 29.11 17.75
N PHE A 739 -3.17 28.22 17.82
CA PHE A 739 -2.43 27.93 19.04
C PHE A 739 -1.72 29.17 19.58
N ASP A 740 -0.98 29.89 18.73
CA ASP A 740 -0.27 31.13 19.07
C ASP A 740 -1.23 32.25 19.52
N GLY A 741 -2.44 32.32 18.94
CA GLY A 741 -3.49 33.24 19.37
C GLY A 741 -4.01 32.94 20.77
N LEU A 742 -4.39 31.68 21.06
CA LEU A 742 -4.85 31.28 22.40
C LEU A 742 -3.73 31.35 23.44
N ALA A 743 -2.51 31.09 23.02
CA ALA A 743 -1.29 31.19 23.81
C ALA A 743 -1.07 32.56 24.45
N GLN A 744 -1.60 33.64 23.87
CA GLN A 744 -1.52 34.98 24.45
C GLN A 744 -2.39 35.13 25.71
N ARG A 745 -3.36 34.22 25.91
CA ARG A 745 -4.22 34.16 27.10
C ARG A 745 -3.55 33.30 28.16
N SER A 746 -2.89 33.92 29.14
CA SER A 746 -2.12 33.23 30.18
C SER A 746 -2.92 32.16 30.95
N THR A 747 -4.23 32.35 31.10
CA THR A 747 -5.16 31.43 31.76
C THR A 747 -5.32 30.07 31.04
N LEU A 748 -5.10 30.02 29.72
CA LEU A 748 -5.26 28.79 28.92
C LEU A 748 -3.98 27.96 28.81
N LEU A 749 -2.84 28.49 29.26
CA LEU A 749 -1.54 27.83 29.05
C LEU A 749 -1.44 26.41 29.60
N PRO A 750 -1.92 26.10 30.82
CA PRO A 750 -1.87 24.71 31.32
C PRO A 750 -2.67 23.75 30.42
N GLN A 751 -3.81 24.19 29.89
CA GLN A 751 -4.64 23.39 28.99
C GLN A 751 -3.97 23.19 27.63
N LEU A 752 -3.41 24.26 27.06
CA LEU A 752 -2.67 24.20 25.79
C LEU A 752 -1.44 23.31 25.88
N ASN A 753 -0.74 23.29 27.02
CA ASN A 753 0.39 22.38 27.25
C ASN A 753 -0.05 20.91 27.26
N THR A 754 -1.21 20.64 27.87
CA THR A 754 -1.81 19.30 27.88
C THR A 754 -2.15 18.87 26.45
N VAL A 755 -2.83 19.74 25.69
CA VAL A 755 -3.17 19.47 24.27
C VAL A 755 -1.92 19.29 23.41
N ALA A 756 -0.89 20.12 23.58
CA ALA A 756 0.37 19.98 22.83
C ALA A 756 1.04 18.63 23.08
N ASN A 757 1.05 18.16 24.33
CA ASN A 757 1.58 16.84 24.68
C ASN A 757 0.71 15.69 24.17
N GLU A 758 -0.62 15.81 24.22
CA GLU A 758 -1.56 14.86 23.61
C GLU A 758 -1.34 14.76 22.10
N LEU A 759 -1.21 15.90 21.41
CA LEU A 759 -0.94 15.98 19.98
C LEU A 759 0.41 15.36 19.61
N PHE A 760 1.44 15.55 20.43
CA PHE A 760 2.74 14.92 20.22
C PHE A 760 2.66 13.40 20.44
N ALA A 761 2.06 12.95 21.54
CA ALA A 761 1.94 11.53 21.86
C ALA A 761 1.10 10.75 20.82
N THR A 762 0.14 11.42 20.18
CA THR A 762 -0.67 10.86 19.09
C THR A 762 -0.10 11.10 17.70
N SER A 763 0.93 11.96 17.57
CA SER A 763 1.59 12.20 16.30
C SER A 763 2.28 10.93 15.81
N LYS A 764 2.07 10.60 14.54
CA LYS A 764 2.86 9.59 13.84
C LYS A 764 3.91 10.40 13.10
N PRO A 765 5.16 10.49 13.57
CA PRO A 765 6.19 11.22 12.86
C PRO A 765 6.50 10.49 11.55
N VAL A 766 5.69 10.76 10.53
CA VAL A 766 5.84 10.27 9.17
C VAL A 766 6.18 11.49 8.34
N LEU A 767 7.28 11.41 7.61
CA LEU A 767 7.83 12.54 6.85
C LEU A 767 6.84 13.11 5.80
N GLN A 768 5.85 12.31 5.38
CA GLN A 768 4.84 12.68 4.39
C GLN A 768 3.48 13.12 4.99
N ASP A 769 3.29 13.09 6.31
CA ASP A 769 2.06 13.54 6.95
C ASP A 769 2.02 15.08 7.08
N TYR A 770 1.09 15.70 6.36
CA TYR A 770 0.88 17.16 6.31
C TYR A 770 0.57 17.79 7.67
N SER A 771 0.15 17.00 8.67
CA SER A 771 -0.16 17.48 10.01
C SER A 771 1.01 17.33 11.00
N THR A 772 2.00 16.50 10.66
CA THR A 772 3.15 16.21 11.53
C THR A 772 4.00 17.46 11.82
N PRO A 773 4.42 18.27 10.82
CA PRO A 773 5.21 19.48 11.07
C PRO A 773 4.52 20.44 12.04
N THR A 774 3.20 20.63 11.86
CA THR A 774 2.38 21.48 12.74
C THR A 774 2.35 20.96 14.17
N ARG A 775 2.11 19.66 14.37
CA ARG A 775 2.08 19.06 15.72
C ARG A 775 3.45 19.14 16.41
N LEU A 776 4.53 18.88 15.67
CA LEU A 776 5.89 19.00 16.18
C LEU A 776 6.21 20.44 16.60
N SER A 777 5.87 21.43 15.78
CA SER A 777 6.05 22.86 16.10
C SER A 777 5.27 23.28 17.35
N ILE A 778 4.01 22.85 17.49
CA ILE A 778 3.17 23.15 18.66
C ILE A 778 3.81 22.58 19.93
N ALA A 779 4.26 21.32 19.91
CA ALA A 779 4.88 20.68 21.06
C ALA A 779 6.26 21.28 21.39
N ALA A 780 7.09 21.54 20.37
CA ALA A 780 8.40 22.17 20.56
C ALA A 780 8.28 23.58 21.15
N ARG A 781 7.25 24.36 20.78
CA ARG A 781 6.94 25.67 21.39
C ARG A 781 6.63 25.60 22.88
N GLN A 782 6.18 24.45 23.38
CA GLN A 782 5.90 24.23 24.81
C GLN A 782 7.05 23.57 25.56
N GLY A 783 8.25 23.55 24.98
CA GLY A 783 9.45 23.06 25.64
C GLY A 783 9.64 21.55 25.54
N ASN A 784 8.90 20.86 24.67
CA ASN A 784 9.13 19.44 24.43
C ASN A 784 10.39 19.24 23.56
N ALA A 785 11.47 18.76 24.19
CA ALA A 785 12.76 18.54 23.54
C ALA A 785 12.70 17.45 22.46
N ASP A 786 11.97 16.36 22.69
CA ASP A 786 11.82 15.27 21.69
C ASP A 786 11.10 15.78 20.43
N ALA A 787 10.10 16.66 20.60
CA ALA A 787 9.40 17.28 19.49
C ALA A 787 10.31 18.24 18.70
N LEU A 788 11.18 19.00 19.39
CA LEU A 788 12.18 19.84 18.74
C LEU A 788 13.19 18.99 17.95
N ASP A 789 13.71 17.91 18.54
CA ASP A 789 14.63 16.99 17.87
C ASP A 789 14.03 16.45 16.58
N LEU A 790 12.77 16.00 16.62
CA LEU A 790 12.04 15.54 15.46
C LEU A 790 11.77 16.65 14.43
N ALA A 791 11.48 17.87 14.88
CA ALA A 791 11.28 19.01 13.99
C ALA A 791 12.57 19.39 13.23
N LEU A 792 13.71 19.39 13.93
CA LEU A 792 15.04 19.61 13.35
C LEU A 792 15.39 18.50 12.36
N LEU A 793 15.09 17.25 12.73
CA LEU A 793 15.28 16.08 11.87
C LEU A 793 14.43 16.19 10.58
N PHE A 794 13.14 16.48 10.72
CA PHE A 794 12.22 16.71 9.60
C PHE A 794 12.73 17.82 8.68
N ALA A 795 13.16 18.95 9.26
CA ALA A 795 13.71 20.08 8.53
C ALA A 795 14.98 19.69 7.75
N SER A 796 15.87 18.90 8.35
CA SER A 796 17.11 18.43 7.71
C SER A 796 16.84 17.54 6.49
N MET A 797 15.77 16.73 6.54
CA MET A 797 15.38 15.83 5.44
C MET A 797 14.52 16.52 4.37
N SER A 798 13.84 17.61 4.70
CA SER A 798 12.83 18.25 3.84
C SER A 798 13.35 18.75 2.48
N ALA A 799 14.62 19.19 2.37
CA ALA A 799 15.19 19.54 1.05
C ALA A 799 15.68 18.33 0.25
N GLU A 800 15.86 17.17 0.87
CA GLU A 800 16.40 15.97 0.21
C GLU A 800 15.30 15.21 -0.54
N ILE A 801 14.02 15.44 -0.21
CA ILE A 801 12.83 14.83 -0.83
C ILE A 801 12.38 15.64 -2.07
N GLY A 802 13.32 16.26 -2.78
CA GLY A 802 13.10 17.25 -3.84
C GLY A 802 11.82 17.04 -4.66
N SER A 803 11.01 18.10 -4.75
CA SER A 803 9.79 18.28 -5.56
C SER A 803 8.44 17.76 -5.04
N TYR A 804 8.38 16.94 -3.98
CA TYR A 804 7.14 16.19 -3.71
C TYR A 804 6.26 16.65 -2.53
N ILE A 805 6.83 17.30 -1.51
CA ILE A 805 6.04 18.01 -0.50
C ILE A 805 5.57 19.31 -1.14
N GLU A 806 4.25 19.58 -1.13
CA GLU A 806 3.73 20.86 -1.62
C GLU A 806 4.55 21.98 -0.99
N SER A 807 5.21 22.79 -1.83
CA SER A 807 6.17 23.81 -1.38
C SER A 807 5.61 24.59 -0.20
N TYR A 808 4.30 24.89 -0.25
CA TYR A 808 3.55 25.66 0.73
C TYR A 808 3.74 25.27 2.21
N GLN A 809 3.92 23.99 2.56
CA GLN A 809 4.09 23.61 3.98
C GLN A 809 5.55 23.68 4.44
N VAL A 810 6.50 23.30 3.58
CA VAL A 810 7.93 23.53 3.85
C VAL A 810 8.21 25.05 3.90
N ASP A 811 7.51 25.82 3.05
CA ASP A 811 7.53 27.28 2.98
C ASP A 811 7.09 27.93 4.30
N GLN A 812 6.23 27.29 5.08
CA GLN A 812 5.74 27.81 6.38
C GLN A 812 6.53 27.21 7.55
N PHE A 813 6.78 25.91 7.52
CA PHE A 813 7.40 25.19 8.63
C PHE A 813 8.87 25.59 8.86
N LEU A 814 9.70 25.66 7.81
CA LEU A 814 11.13 25.97 7.98
C LEU A 814 11.36 27.38 8.56
N PRO A 815 10.69 28.45 8.09
CA PRO A 815 10.81 29.76 8.73
C PRO A 815 10.29 29.79 10.17
N GLU A 816 9.22 29.06 10.46
CA GLU A 816 8.68 28.97 11.83
C GLU A 816 9.64 28.23 12.76
N LEU A 817 10.25 27.14 12.32
CA LEU A 817 11.27 26.42 13.08
C LEU A 817 12.53 27.27 13.25
N ALA A 818 12.99 27.97 12.21
CA ALA A 818 14.12 28.90 12.29
C ALA A 818 13.85 29.98 13.34
N SER A 819 12.66 30.58 13.33
CA SER A 819 12.21 31.54 14.34
C SER A 819 12.18 30.92 15.74
N LEU A 820 11.75 29.66 15.87
CA LEU A 820 11.66 28.95 17.15
C LEU A 820 13.04 28.73 17.80
N ILE A 821 14.09 28.52 17.00
CA ILE A 821 15.46 28.28 17.48
C ILE A 821 16.39 29.50 17.32
N ASN A 822 15.82 30.67 16.99
CA ASN A 822 16.55 31.91 16.73
C ASN A 822 17.65 31.81 15.64
N LEU A 823 17.38 31.03 14.58
CA LEU A 823 18.24 30.95 13.41
C LEU A 823 17.92 32.11 12.46
N PRO A 824 18.91 32.94 12.05
CA PRO A 824 18.66 34.05 11.13
C PRO A 824 18.13 33.55 9.78
N PHE A 825 16.92 34.01 9.41
CA PHE A 825 16.29 33.68 8.15
C PHE A 825 16.02 34.93 7.32
N ASP A 826 16.63 34.99 6.14
CA ASP A 826 16.35 36.04 5.16
C ASP A 826 15.13 35.65 4.32
N LYS A 827 13.99 36.31 4.58
CA LYS A 827 12.75 36.13 3.80
C LYS A 827 12.91 36.46 2.31
N SER A 828 13.98 37.15 1.91
CA SER A 828 14.30 37.47 0.51
C SER A 828 14.98 36.30 -0.23
N MET A 829 15.65 35.39 0.49
CA MET A 829 16.22 34.16 -0.06
C MET A 829 15.13 33.11 -0.25
N ARG A 830 14.54 33.08 -1.45
CA ARG A 830 13.51 32.09 -1.81
C ARG A 830 14.04 30.65 -1.99
N SER A 831 15.31 30.36 -1.73
CA SER A 831 15.84 29.00 -1.85
C SER A 831 16.02 28.35 -0.47
N TYR A 832 15.08 27.48 -0.12
CA TYR A 832 15.15 26.56 1.04
C TYR A 832 16.45 25.74 1.07
N GLU A 833 17.10 25.60 -0.09
CA GLU A 833 18.42 25.00 -0.27
C GLU A 833 19.53 25.65 0.59
N SER A 834 19.37 26.90 1.01
CA SER A 834 20.31 27.61 1.88
C SER A 834 20.07 27.36 3.38
N LEU A 835 18.83 27.06 3.77
CA LEU A 835 18.42 26.84 5.16
C LEU A 835 18.64 25.39 5.61
N VAL A 836 18.30 24.42 4.76
CA VAL A 836 18.37 23.00 5.16
C VAL A 836 19.76 22.58 5.64
N PRO A 837 20.87 23.00 5.01
CA PRO A 837 22.21 22.71 5.53
C PRO A 837 22.45 23.22 6.96
N GLN A 838 21.76 24.27 7.40
CA GLN A 838 21.93 24.86 8.74
C GLN A 838 21.20 24.06 9.82
N PHE A 839 20.12 23.35 9.45
CA PHE A 839 19.44 22.43 10.36
C PHE A 839 20.18 21.08 10.48
N ARG A 840 21.11 20.78 9.57
CA ARG A 840 21.90 19.56 9.62
C ARG A 840 22.74 19.53 10.90
N ASN A 841 22.71 18.39 11.57
CA ASN A 841 23.42 18.10 12.81
C ASN A 841 22.92 18.79 14.08
N LEU A 842 21.98 19.73 14.00
CA LEU A 842 21.37 20.30 15.19
C LEU A 842 20.61 19.24 15.97
N ARG A 843 20.70 19.33 17.31
CA ARG A 843 19.94 18.52 18.27
C ARG A 843 19.34 19.42 19.31
N ALA A 844 18.17 19.06 19.84
CA ALA A 844 17.51 19.74 20.95
C ALA A 844 18.43 19.85 22.18
N SER A 845 19.34 18.89 22.39
CA SER A 845 20.35 18.95 23.45
C SER A 845 21.31 20.14 23.35
N GLU A 846 21.43 20.78 22.18
CA GLU A 846 22.24 21.99 21.98
C GLU A 846 21.50 23.28 22.35
N PHE A 847 20.24 23.18 22.76
CA PHE A 847 19.38 24.32 23.04
C PHE A 847 18.84 24.28 24.47
N GLN A 848 18.64 25.47 25.03
CA GLN A 848 17.90 25.72 26.25
C GLN A 848 16.55 26.33 25.90
N TYR A 849 15.48 25.76 26.46
CA TYR A 849 14.15 26.33 26.30
C TYR A 849 13.97 27.57 27.19
N LEU A 850 13.43 28.65 26.62
CA LEU A 850 13.10 29.91 27.28
C LEU A 850 11.56 30.00 27.43
N PRO A 851 10.97 29.66 28.60
CA PRO A 851 9.51 29.59 28.75
C PRO A 851 8.78 30.92 28.52
N SER A 852 9.39 32.04 28.88
CA SER A 852 8.81 33.38 28.72
C SER A 852 8.62 33.76 27.26
N GLU A 853 9.48 33.25 26.38
CA GLU A 853 9.52 33.58 24.95
C GLU A 853 9.05 32.42 24.07
N ARG A 854 8.84 31.23 24.67
CA ARG A 854 8.44 29.98 24.00
C ARG A 854 9.33 29.64 22.82
N ARG A 855 10.61 29.89 22.99
CA ARG A 855 11.67 29.69 22.01
C ARG A 855 12.83 28.94 22.63
N TRP A 856 13.74 28.52 21.77
CA TRP A 856 14.94 27.78 22.13
C TRP A 856 16.16 28.63 21.80
N GLU A 857 17.06 28.77 22.78
CA GLU A 857 18.32 29.50 22.64
C GLU A 857 19.48 28.51 22.63
N ARG A 858 20.42 28.67 21.69
CA ARG A 858 21.53 27.73 21.55
C ARG A 858 22.54 27.92 22.69
N LEU A 859 22.90 26.85 23.38
CA LEU A 859 23.76 26.86 24.57
C LEU A 859 25.17 27.45 24.35
N ASN A 860 25.65 27.52 23.11
CA ASN A 860 27.02 27.92 22.75
C ASN A 860 27.12 29.16 21.84
N GLN A 861 26.07 29.97 21.71
CA GLN A 861 26.27 31.29 21.11
C GLN A 861 26.90 32.20 22.17
N ALA A 862 28.23 32.32 22.14
CA ALA A 862 28.87 33.49 22.72
C ALA A 862 28.15 34.72 22.16
N LYS A 863 27.43 35.45 23.02
CA LYS A 863 26.82 36.73 22.62
C LYS A 863 27.94 37.58 22.01
N PRO A 864 27.77 38.09 20.79
CA PRO A 864 28.76 38.97 20.18
C PRO A 864 29.02 40.21 21.04
#